data_AF-A0AAN7PHP5-F1
#
_entry.id   AF-A0AAN7PHP5-F1
#
_cell.length_a   1.000
_cell.length_b   1.000
_cell.length_c   1.000
_cell.angle_alpha   90.00
_cell.angle_beta   90.00
_cell.angle_gamma   90.00
#
_symmetry.space_group_name_H-M   'P 1'
#
loop_
_entity.id
_entity.type
_entity.pdbx_description
1 polymer ?
#
loop_
_entity_poly.entity_id
_entity_poly.type
_entity_poly.pdbx_seq_one_letter_code
_entity_poly.pdbx_strand_id
1 'polypeptide(L)'
;MSRQYKEIVGRRQFYRRVVKLRKELINDKNNDTFLNNSASTNKNNETSVVSANDLSSSNSTVFEFESSNKSAEYSYNDVNNGKDTLSDKLRNWTIQHNIPRGALTELLHILSPYHPTLPLDSRTLLMTPVTHLSTQKLEKGEFCYFGIMKVLPYICAKLPLNFIDTLELSFNIDGLPIFHSSDINLWPILGVIKNVLTSPFVIGLYCGSSKPTPLSVFLEDFVKELKILMNEGAMLNGKKFAIKIHSFICDAPARAFIKCVKTHSGYASCDKCCDVGEYHNHRVVFTNINAERRSDSSFILKLDEDHHIGESPLQQLDIGMISNFPQDYMHNVCLGVMRKLLHTWITIGPPKVRLRNQNVTLISDRLLSLSKYVPVEFNRKPRSLTDLCRWKATELRTFLLYVGPVVLKDILDVAVYEHFLLFHAAITILLSEVYFTKLLHYSKEFLNLFVTHCKNLYGIEFLVYNVHTLCHITDDVIRFGGLDNFSAFLFENCLGKLKKLIKSPTNVLAQIYRRLHELNFVVIPQRTEVDNIECDKLHLQGPLPDKFSSYRQYKKLKYKSFTLSIKSHSVSDCYYIAKDNDIYEVQNIIIDQNSALILAHKFLLKESFYVYPIDSKTLNVYVVSQISEQLEVHPVSHISGKCFLIPTNDGKVAFPIIHSLYESSAD
;
A
#
# COMPACT_ATOMS: atom_id res chain seq x y z
N MET A 1 -6.10 2.50 -63.97
CA MET A 1 -7.58 2.41 -63.78
C MET A 1 -7.84 1.05 -63.14
N SER A 2 -8.57 0.84 -62.05
CA SER A 2 -9.62 1.60 -61.35
C SER A 2 -9.58 1.33 -59.84
N ARG A 3 -10.14 2.28 -59.08
CA ARG A 3 -10.18 2.42 -57.61
C ARG A 3 -10.93 1.30 -56.88
N GLN A 4 -10.44 0.88 -55.71
CA GLN A 4 -11.25 0.26 -54.64
C GLN A 4 -11.57 1.32 -53.57
N TYR A 5 -12.85 1.58 -53.36
CA TYR A 5 -13.34 2.42 -52.26
C TYR A 5 -13.55 1.58 -50.99
N LYS A 6 -13.07 2.10 -49.86
CA LYS A 6 -13.39 1.64 -48.50
C LYS A 6 -14.82 2.04 -48.16
N GLU A 7 -15.64 1.11 -47.66
CA GLU A 7 -16.88 1.46 -46.97
C GLU A 7 -16.57 1.98 -45.57
N ILE A 8 -16.74 3.29 -45.40
CA ILE A 8 -16.80 3.94 -44.09
C ILE A 8 -18.19 3.65 -43.52
N VAL A 9 -18.27 2.76 -42.54
CA VAL A 9 -19.52 2.48 -41.83
C VAL A 9 -19.81 3.64 -40.88
N GLY A 10 -20.87 4.40 -41.16
CA GLY A 10 -21.24 5.58 -40.37
C GLY A 10 -21.62 5.23 -38.92
N ARG A 11 -21.33 6.15 -37.97
CA ARG A 11 -21.59 6.00 -36.51
C ARG A 11 -22.97 5.44 -36.16
N ARG A 12 -24.02 5.79 -36.92
CA ARG A 12 -25.39 5.26 -36.72
C ARG A 12 -25.53 3.77 -37.00
N GLN A 13 -24.81 3.24 -38.00
CA GLN A 13 -24.88 1.83 -38.39
C GLN A 13 -24.07 0.96 -37.41
N PHE A 14 -22.96 1.48 -36.88
CA PHE A 14 -22.23 0.88 -35.76
C PHE A 14 -23.09 0.83 -34.50
N TYR A 15 -23.74 1.93 -34.13
CA TYR A 15 -24.64 1.99 -32.96
C TYR A 15 -25.79 0.97 -33.06
N ARG A 16 -26.37 0.76 -34.26
CA ARG A 16 -27.39 -0.28 -34.48
C ARG A 16 -26.86 -1.70 -34.28
N ARG A 17 -25.61 -1.98 -34.67
CA ARG A 17 -24.97 -3.29 -34.43
C ARG A 17 -24.70 -3.53 -32.95
N VAL A 18 -24.27 -2.50 -32.22
CA VAL A 18 -24.06 -2.57 -30.77
C VAL A 18 -25.37 -2.78 -30.01
N VAL A 19 -26.46 -2.10 -30.39
CA VAL A 19 -27.79 -2.32 -29.77
C VAL A 19 -28.34 -3.72 -30.08
N LYS A 20 -28.04 -4.27 -31.27
CA LYS A 20 -28.44 -5.65 -31.62
C LYS A 20 -27.71 -6.68 -30.77
N LEU A 21 -26.38 -6.57 -30.64
CA LEU A 21 -25.56 -7.43 -29.79
C LEU A 21 -25.98 -7.35 -28.31
N ARG A 22 -26.38 -6.15 -27.85
CA ARG A 22 -26.90 -5.94 -26.49
C ARG A 22 -28.23 -6.65 -26.23
N LYS A 23 -29.09 -6.79 -27.25
CA LYS A 23 -30.36 -7.54 -27.13
C LYS A 23 -30.14 -9.04 -27.16
N GLU A 24 -29.18 -9.52 -27.95
CA GLU A 24 -28.81 -10.94 -28.01
C GLU A 24 -28.22 -11.40 -26.66
N LEU A 25 -27.35 -10.60 -26.02
CA LEU A 25 -26.79 -10.86 -24.69
C LEU A 25 -27.80 -10.89 -23.53
N ILE A 26 -28.99 -10.31 -23.70
CA ILE A 26 -30.04 -10.31 -22.66
C ILE A 26 -30.94 -11.54 -22.77
N ASN A 27 -31.08 -12.12 -23.98
CA ASN A 27 -31.94 -13.27 -24.21
C ASN A 27 -31.28 -14.63 -23.91
N ASP A 28 -29.94 -14.71 -23.89
CA ASP A 28 -29.20 -15.92 -23.51
C ASP A 28 -29.25 -16.24 -22.00
N LYS A 29 -29.87 -15.38 -21.18
CA LYS A 29 -30.07 -15.63 -19.73
C LYS A 29 -31.30 -16.51 -19.41
N ASN A 30 -32.14 -16.85 -20.40
CA ASN A 30 -33.44 -17.50 -20.15
C ASN A 30 -33.56 -18.95 -20.60
N ASN A 31 -32.54 -19.55 -21.22
CA ASN A 31 -32.58 -20.96 -21.61
C ASN A 31 -31.28 -21.64 -21.19
N ASP A 32 -31.31 -22.36 -20.08
CA ASP A 32 -30.56 -23.61 -19.90
C ASP A 32 -31.06 -24.33 -18.64
N THR A 33 -32.13 -25.11 -18.82
CA THR A 33 -32.50 -26.23 -17.94
C THR A 33 -32.50 -27.52 -18.77
N PHE A 34 -31.95 -28.58 -18.17
CA PHE A 34 -31.93 -30.00 -18.59
C PHE A 34 -30.93 -30.46 -19.68
N LEU A 35 -29.91 -31.24 -19.28
CA LEU A 35 -29.94 -32.72 -19.37
C LEU A 35 -28.65 -33.39 -18.83
N ASN A 36 -28.86 -34.38 -17.97
CA ASN A 36 -27.90 -35.40 -17.55
C ASN A 36 -27.64 -36.43 -18.66
N ASN A 37 -26.40 -36.95 -18.77
CA ASN A 37 -26.12 -38.40 -18.66
C ASN A 37 -24.62 -38.76 -18.78
N SER A 38 -24.18 -39.53 -17.78
CA SER A 38 -23.14 -40.58 -17.70
C SER A 38 -22.15 -40.84 -18.85
N ALA A 39 -20.86 -40.95 -18.50
CA ALA A 39 -20.07 -42.18 -18.68
C ALA A 39 -18.71 -42.11 -17.94
N SER A 40 -18.38 -43.22 -17.28
CA SER A 40 -17.18 -43.57 -16.52
C SER A 40 -16.13 -44.24 -17.42
N THR A 41 -14.82 -44.02 -17.19
CA THR A 41 -13.77 -45.06 -16.97
C THR A 41 -12.33 -44.51 -16.96
N ASN A 42 -11.65 -44.74 -15.83
CA ASN A 42 -10.34 -45.37 -15.60
C ASN A 42 -8.99 -44.86 -16.16
N LYS A 43 -8.05 -44.83 -15.18
CA LYS A 43 -6.64 -45.29 -15.14
C LYS A 43 -5.51 -44.24 -15.23
N ASN A 44 -4.94 -43.99 -14.04
CA ASN A 44 -3.53 -44.08 -13.64
C ASN A 44 -2.46 -43.99 -14.73
N ASN A 45 -1.53 -43.04 -14.56
CA ASN A 45 -0.09 -43.35 -14.52
C ASN A 45 0.68 -42.23 -13.80
N GLU A 46 1.40 -42.63 -12.76
CA GLU A 46 2.43 -41.88 -12.06
C GLU A 46 3.66 -41.72 -12.98
N THR A 47 4.25 -40.52 -13.06
CA THR A 47 5.70 -40.38 -13.28
C THR A 47 6.19 -39.00 -12.84
N SER A 48 7.03 -39.04 -11.80
CA SER A 48 8.19 -38.20 -11.46
C SER A 48 8.32 -36.79 -12.07
N VAL A 49 8.24 -35.83 -11.16
CA VAL A 49 8.47 -34.38 -11.29
C VAL A 49 9.96 -34.06 -11.44
N VAL A 50 10.32 -33.31 -12.49
CA VAL A 50 11.55 -32.51 -12.56
C VAL A 50 11.14 -31.07 -12.83
N SER A 51 11.15 -30.24 -11.79
CA SER A 51 10.75 -28.83 -11.83
C SER A 51 11.81 -27.99 -12.55
N ALA A 52 11.42 -27.34 -13.64
CA ALA A 52 12.19 -26.29 -14.29
C ALA A 52 11.97 -24.95 -13.56
N ASN A 53 13.07 -24.26 -13.27
CA ASN A 53 13.15 -23.01 -12.51
C ASN A 53 12.31 -21.87 -13.09
N ASP A 54 11.39 -21.35 -12.26
CA ASP A 54 10.77 -20.03 -12.46
C ASP A 54 11.77 -18.92 -12.08
N LEU A 55 11.90 -17.94 -12.97
CA LEU A 55 12.69 -16.72 -12.82
C LEU A 55 12.26 -15.92 -11.57
N SER A 56 13.03 -16.03 -10.50
CA SER A 56 13.04 -15.07 -9.40
C SER A 56 14.12 -14.02 -9.67
N SER A 57 13.69 -12.79 -9.96
CA SER A 57 14.58 -11.67 -10.28
C SER A 57 15.32 -11.17 -9.03
N SER A 58 16.63 -11.38 -9.00
CA SER A 58 17.57 -10.80 -8.05
C SER A 58 17.62 -9.28 -8.21
N ASN A 59 17.28 -8.52 -7.16
CA ASN A 59 17.35 -7.06 -7.15
C ASN A 59 18.77 -6.58 -6.84
N SER A 60 19.43 -5.92 -7.78
CA SER A 60 20.67 -5.17 -7.56
C SER A 60 20.36 -3.69 -7.33
N THR A 61 20.80 -3.10 -6.21
CA THR A 61 20.86 -1.64 -6.05
C THR A 61 22.21 -1.24 -5.50
N VAL A 62 23.09 -0.77 -6.38
CA VAL A 62 24.21 0.12 -6.05
C VAL A 62 23.63 1.53 -6.10
N PHE A 63 23.71 2.28 -5.01
CA PHE A 63 23.36 3.71 -4.99
C PHE A 63 24.65 4.50 -4.81
N GLU A 64 25.07 5.17 -5.88
CA GLU A 64 26.08 6.22 -5.85
C GLU A 64 25.51 7.50 -5.26
N PHE A 65 26.39 8.24 -4.60
CA PHE A 65 26.14 9.44 -3.82
C PHE A 65 26.23 10.65 -4.77
N GLU A 66 25.13 11.38 -4.99
CA GLU A 66 25.19 12.72 -5.58
C GLU A 66 24.89 13.77 -4.51
N SER A 67 25.97 14.40 -4.06
CA SER A 67 25.98 15.61 -3.24
C SER A 67 25.61 16.83 -4.08
N SER A 68 24.48 17.48 -3.78
CA SER A 68 24.22 18.85 -4.24
C SER A 68 24.28 19.79 -3.04
N ASN A 69 25.36 20.57 -2.98
CA ASN A 69 25.55 21.66 -2.02
C ASN A 69 24.50 22.76 -2.27
N LYS A 70 23.60 22.95 -1.31
CA LYS A 70 22.86 24.20 -1.12
C LYS A 70 22.99 24.61 0.34
N SER A 71 23.76 25.65 0.57
CA SER A 71 23.79 26.40 1.82
C SER A 71 22.38 26.95 2.09
N ALA A 72 21.77 26.47 3.17
CA ALA A 72 20.53 27.02 3.71
C ALA A 72 20.78 27.32 5.19
N GLU A 73 20.77 28.61 5.53
CA GLU A 73 20.66 29.07 6.91
C GLU A 73 19.31 28.61 7.46
N TYR A 74 19.34 27.70 8.44
CA TYR A 74 18.13 27.24 9.13
C TYR A 74 17.93 28.05 10.40
N SER A 75 16.89 28.90 10.40
CA SER A 75 16.30 29.47 11.59
C SER A 75 15.45 28.39 12.29
N TYR A 76 15.84 27.99 13.49
CA TYR A 76 15.05 27.11 14.35
C TYR A 76 14.02 27.92 15.13
N ASN A 77 12.73 27.72 14.84
CA ASN A 77 11.67 27.99 15.80
C ASN A 77 11.30 26.66 16.47
N ASP A 78 11.93 26.39 17.60
CA ASP A 78 11.66 25.23 18.45
C ASP A 78 10.70 25.67 19.55
N VAL A 79 9.46 25.19 19.52
CA VAL A 79 8.53 25.26 20.65
C VAL A 79 8.36 23.83 21.17
N ASN A 80 9.32 23.41 21.99
CA ASN A 80 9.17 22.31 22.94
C ASN A 80 9.78 22.74 24.27
N ASN A 81 8.91 22.95 25.27
CA ASN A 81 9.27 23.37 26.62
C ASN A 81 9.78 22.18 27.45
N GLY A 82 10.97 21.67 27.11
CA GLY A 82 11.78 20.77 27.91
C GLY A 82 13.22 20.89 27.45
N LYS A 83 14.17 21.21 28.36
CA LYS A 83 15.59 21.39 27.99
C LYS A 83 16.22 20.05 27.59
N ASP A 84 16.10 19.68 26.32
CA ASP A 84 16.88 18.56 25.76
C ASP A 84 18.37 18.82 25.98
N THR A 85 19.05 17.89 26.67
CA THR A 85 20.48 18.02 26.94
C THR A 85 21.28 17.81 25.65
N LEU A 86 22.53 18.27 25.62
CA LEU A 86 23.43 17.99 24.48
C LEU A 86 23.57 16.48 24.22
N SER A 87 23.55 15.67 25.28
CA SER A 87 23.57 14.20 25.21
C SER A 87 22.36 13.68 24.43
N ASP A 88 21.15 14.18 24.73
CA ASP A 88 19.92 13.78 24.05
C ASP A 88 19.95 14.17 22.57
N LYS A 89 20.43 15.38 22.25
CA LYS A 89 20.58 15.85 20.87
C LYS A 89 21.58 15.00 20.08
N LEU A 90 22.74 14.69 20.65
CA LEU A 90 23.75 13.83 20.02
C LEU A 90 23.25 12.40 19.84
N ARG A 91 22.53 11.85 20.83
CA ARG A 91 21.90 10.54 20.74
C ARG A 91 20.88 10.51 19.59
N ASN A 92 19.97 11.48 19.55
CA ASN A 92 18.94 11.58 18.51
C ASN A 92 19.57 11.74 17.11
N TRP A 93 20.58 12.60 16.97
CA TRP A 93 21.33 12.76 15.72
C TRP A 93 21.98 11.46 15.26
N THR A 94 22.67 10.77 16.17
CA THR A 94 23.36 9.50 15.87
C THR A 94 22.38 8.45 15.35
N ILE A 95 21.25 8.33 16.03
CA ILE A 95 20.17 7.39 15.69
C ILE A 95 19.57 7.77 14.33
N GLN A 96 19.20 9.03 14.14
CA GLN A 96 18.55 9.53 12.93
C GLN A 96 19.40 9.34 11.68
N HIS A 97 20.70 9.52 11.79
CA HIS A 97 21.64 9.42 10.67
C HIS A 97 22.37 8.08 10.59
N ASN A 98 22.03 7.11 11.46
CA ASN A 98 22.68 5.81 11.56
C ASN A 98 24.21 5.90 11.61
N ILE A 99 24.73 6.82 12.42
CA ILE A 99 26.17 7.11 12.50
C ILE A 99 26.95 5.86 12.98
N PRO A 100 28.13 5.54 12.40
CA PRO A 100 28.99 4.47 12.91
C PRO A 100 29.43 4.72 14.36
N ARG A 101 29.50 3.65 15.18
CA ARG A 101 29.89 3.79 16.60
C ARG A 101 31.31 4.34 16.76
N GLY A 102 32.25 3.95 15.90
CA GLY A 102 33.61 4.48 15.90
C GLY A 102 33.61 6.00 15.71
N ALA A 103 32.93 6.48 14.66
CA ALA A 103 32.80 7.92 14.38
C ALA A 103 32.14 8.69 15.54
N LEU A 104 31.12 8.12 16.20
CA LEU A 104 30.52 8.76 17.37
C LEU A 104 31.48 8.80 18.56
N THR A 105 32.20 7.70 18.85
CA THR A 105 33.21 7.67 19.93
C THR A 105 34.31 8.70 19.67
N GLU A 106 34.81 8.81 18.44
CA GLU A 106 35.79 9.84 18.06
C GLU A 106 35.24 11.25 18.27
N LEU A 107 33.99 11.51 17.87
CA LEU A 107 33.32 12.79 18.11
C LEU A 107 33.18 13.09 19.61
N LEU A 108 32.82 12.10 20.43
CA LEU A 108 32.71 12.26 21.88
C LEU A 108 34.06 12.61 22.52
N HIS A 109 35.15 11.99 22.05
CA HIS A 109 36.49 12.35 22.50
C HIS A 109 36.86 13.79 22.12
N ILE A 110 36.51 14.25 20.90
CA ILE A 110 36.72 15.64 20.45
C ILE A 110 35.92 16.62 21.33
N LEU A 111 34.68 16.27 21.69
CA LEU A 111 33.80 17.12 22.49
C LEU A 111 34.13 17.09 23.99
N SER A 112 34.80 16.05 24.47
CA SER A 112 35.07 15.83 25.90
C SER A 112 35.76 16.99 26.63
N PRO A 113 36.72 17.76 26.03
CA PRO A 113 37.35 18.88 26.72
C PRO A 113 36.39 20.06 26.94
N TYR A 114 35.37 20.19 26.08
CA TYR A 114 34.40 21.28 26.10
C TYR A 114 33.11 20.89 26.85
N HIS A 115 32.79 19.59 26.89
CA HIS A 115 31.59 19.04 27.51
C HIS A 115 31.94 17.77 28.32
N PRO A 116 32.56 17.92 29.50
CA PRO A 116 33.06 16.80 30.30
C PRO A 116 31.94 15.90 30.88
N THR A 117 30.69 16.34 30.83
CA THR A 117 29.52 15.54 31.22
C THR A 117 29.10 14.52 30.15
N LEU A 118 29.64 14.61 28.93
CA LEU A 118 29.39 13.63 27.89
C LEU A 118 30.20 12.36 28.13
N PRO A 119 29.62 11.17 27.91
CA PRO A 119 30.39 9.93 27.98
C PRO A 119 31.42 9.87 26.84
N LEU A 120 32.52 9.17 27.07
CA LEU A 120 33.56 8.97 26.06
C LEU A 120 33.22 7.85 25.05
N ASP A 121 32.41 6.86 25.47
CA ASP A 121 32.04 5.73 24.63
C ASP A 121 30.62 5.87 24.07
N SER A 122 30.48 5.62 22.77
CA SER A 122 29.19 5.67 22.07
C SER A 122 28.14 4.72 22.65
N ARG A 123 28.51 3.57 23.22
CA ARG A 123 27.56 2.62 23.82
C ARG A 123 26.94 3.22 25.08
N THR A 124 27.72 3.96 25.85
CA THR A 124 27.24 4.66 27.05
C THR A 124 26.29 5.79 26.67
N LEU A 125 26.64 6.60 25.65
CA LEU A 125 25.74 7.64 25.13
C LEU A 125 24.40 7.07 24.64
N LEU A 126 24.47 5.97 23.89
CA LEU A 126 23.31 5.33 23.28
C LEU A 126 22.54 4.42 24.24
N MET A 127 23.04 4.23 25.47
CA MET A 127 22.49 3.28 26.45
C MET A 127 22.35 1.86 25.88
N THR A 128 23.36 1.41 25.14
CA THR A 128 23.38 0.08 24.51
C THR A 128 23.37 -1.01 25.59
N PRO A 129 22.48 -2.01 25.52
CA PRO A 129 22.46 -3.10 26.50
C PRO A 129 23.75 -3.92 26.44
N VAL A 130 24.28 -4.21 27.63
CA VAL A 130 25.48 -5.05 27.84
C VAL A 130 25.10 -6.53 28.03
N THR A 131 23.82 -6.83 28.27
CA THR A 131 23.32 -8.18 28.54
C THR A 131 23.46 -9.10 27.34
N HIS A 132 23.72 -10.39 27.62
CA HIS A 132 23.75 -11.44 26.61
C HIS A 132 22.37 -11.60 25.96
N LEU A 133 22.32 -11.68 24.64
CA LEU A 133 21.09 -11.94 23.91
C LEU A 133 20.65 -13.38 24.16
N SER A 134 19.48 -13.58 24.75
CA SER A 134 18.89 -14.93 24.81
C SER A 134 18.38 -15.29 23.42
N THR A 135 18.91 -16.37 22.85
CA THR A 135 18.51 -16.90 21.55
C THR A 135 18.16 -18.37 21.69
N GLN A 136 17.09 -18.78 21.03
CA GLN A 136 16.73 -20.17 20.85
C GLN A 136 17.30 -20.67 19.53
N LYS A 137 17.94 -21.83 19.54
CA LYS A 137 18.47 -22.45 18.33
C LYS A 137 17.36 -23.24 17.62
N LEU A 138 17.15 -22.96 16.34
CA LEU A 138 16.28 -23.71 15.44
C LEU A 138 17.16 -24.48 14.43
N GLU A 139 16.57 -25.32 13.58
CA GLU A 139 17.33 -26.23 12.69
C GLU A 139 18.38 -25.51 11.84
N LYS A 140 17.99 -24.38 11.23
CA LYS A 140 18.80 -23.64 10.25
C LYS A 140 19.08 -22.19 10.64
N GLY A 141 18.94 -21.86 11.92
CA GLY A 141 19.16 -20.49 12.40
C GLY A 141 18.89 -20.30 13.88
N GLU A 142 18.85 -19.04 14.28
CA GLU A 142 18.62 -18.62 15.65
C GLU A 142 17.39 -17.71 15.71
N PHE A 143 16.65 -17.80 16.81
CA PHE A 143 15.47 -17.00 17.08
C PHE A 143 15.64 -16.23 18.37
N CYS A 144 15.25 -14.95 18.37
CA CYS A 144 15.15 -14.14 19.56
C CYS A 144 13.70 -13.66 19.72
N TYR A 145 13.07 -14.03 20.83
CA TYR A 145 11.77 -13.52 21.23
C TYR A 145 11.94 -12.28 22.12
N PHE A 146 11.33 -11.17 21.72
CA PHE A 146 11.35 -9.92 22.49
C PHE A 146 10.16 -9.81 23.44
N GLY A 147 8.99 -10.26 23.00
CA GLY A 147 7.74 -10.24 23.75
C GLY A 147 6.89 -8.99 23.49
N ILE A 148 5.58 -9.19 23.45
CA ILE A 148 4.59 -8.13 23.21
C ILE A 148 4.57 -7.16 24.39
N MET A 149 4.44 -7.67 25.62
CA MET A 149 4.37 -6.86 26.84
C MET A 149 5.65 -6.10 27.15
N LYS A 150 6.78 -6.59 26.66
CA LYS A 150 8.05 -5.87 26.80
C LYS A 150 8.10 -4.63 25.91
N VAL A 151 7.45 -4.67 24.74
CA VAL A 151 7.53 -3.63 23.72
C VAL A 151 6.39 -2.62 23.86
N LEU A 152 5.17 -3.08 24.20
CA LEU A 152 3.98 -2.23 24.29
C LEU A 152 4.16 -0.98 25.17
N PRO A 153 4.79 -1.02 26.36
CA PRO A 153 4.98 0.18 27.18
C PRO A 153 5.71 1.31 26.45
N TYR A 154 6.75 0.98 25.66
CA TYR A 154 7.51 1.98 24.89
C TYR A 154 6.68 2.62 23.76
N ILE A 155 5.82 1.82 23.12
CA ILE A 155 4.92 2.28 22.06
C ILE A 155 3.80 3.14 22.63
N CYS A 156 3.22 2.70 23.75
CA CYS A 156 2.06 3.30 24.41
C CYS A 156 2.38 4.59 25.16
N ALA A 157 3.60 4.76 25.66
CA ALA A 157 4.04 5.97 26.35
C ALA A 157 3.88 7.26 25.52
N LYS A 158 3.78 7.15 24.19
CA LYS A 158 3.69 8.28 23.25
C LYS A 158 2.30 8.46 22.64
N LEU A 159 1.32 7.68 23.07
CA LEU A 159 -0.01 7.63 22.44
C LEU A 159 -1.10 8.19 23.34
N PRO A 160 -2.12 8.85 22.77
CA PRO A 160 -3.30 9.28 23.51
C PRO A 160 -4.23 8.10 23.80
N LEU A 161 -3.90 7.29 24.82
CA LEU A 161 -4.65 6.06 25.18
C LEU A 161 -5.82 6.27 26.14
N ASN A 162 -6.05 7.51 26.60
CA ASN A 162 -7.01 7.80 27.66
C ASN A 162 -8.44 7.33 27.32
N PHE A 163 -8.82 7.40 26.05
CA PHE A 163 -10.18 7.09 25.56
C PHE A 163 -10.35 5.67 25.02
N ILE A 164 -9.34 4.81 25.17
CA ILE A 164 -9.32 3.48 24.54
C ILE A 164 -9.21 2.41 25.63
N ASP A 165 -10.11 1.43 25.59
CA ASP A 165 -10.10 0.30 26.53
C ASP A 165 -9.68 -1.02 25.88
N THR A 166 -9.58 -1.06 24.54
CA THR A 166 -9.21 -2.24 23.76
C THR A 166 -8.07 -1.89 22.82
N LEU A 167 -7.00 -2.69 22.76
CA LEU A 167 -5.97 -2.58 21.73
C LEU A 167 -6.23 -3.63 20.65
N GLU A 168 -6.44 -3.17 19.42
CA GLU A 168 -6.61 -4.04 18.27
C GLU A 168 -5.26 -4.27 17.59
N LEU A 169 -4.75 -5.50 17.62
CA LEU A 169 -3.41 -5.84 17.13
C LEU A 169 -3.46 -6.51 15.76
N SER A 170 -2.63 -6.04 14.85
CA SER A 170 -2.33 -6.74 13.59
C SER A 170 -0.89 -7.21 13.56
N PHE A 171 -0.66 -8.36 12.95
CA PHE A 171 0.65 -8.99 12.88
C PHE A 171 1.10 -9.22 11.43
N ASN A 172 2.41 -9.21 11.22
CA ASN A 172 3.05 -9.56 9.94
C ASN A 172 4.23 -10.49 10.22
N ILE A 173 4.34 -11.56 9.43
CA ILE A 173 5.39 -12.56 9.53
C ILE A 173 5.85 -12.91 8.12
N ASP A 174 6.68 -12.05 7.54
CA ASP A 174 7.22 -12.23 6.18
C ASP A 174 8.74 -12.44 6.19
N GLY A 175 9.25 -13.12 5.17
CA GLY A 175 10.69 -13.35 4.99
C GLY A 175 11.39 -12.16 4.32
N LEU A 176 12.56 -11.79 4.83
CA LEU A 176 13.38 -10.70 4.30
C LEU A 176 14.82 -11.19 4.00
N PRO A 177 15.23 -11.28 2.72
CA PRO A 177 16.61 -11.60 2.38
C PRO A 177 17.55 -10.45 2.76
N ILE A 178 18.62 -10.78 3.48
CA ILE A 178 19.55 -9.77 4.01
C ILE A 178 20.63 -9.43 2.99
N PHE A 179 21.35 -10.44 2.49
CA PHE A 179 22.49 -10.26 1.61
C PHE A 179 22.19 -10.85 0.24
N HIS A 180 22.73 -10.24 -0.81
CA HIS A 180 22.55 -10.74 -2.18
C HIS A 180 23.37 -12.00 -2.48
N SER A 181 24.44 -12.22 -1.70
CA SER A 181 25.41 -13.30 -1.88
C SER A 181 25.29 -14.42 -0.84
N SER A 182 24.27 -14.41 0.01
CA SER A 182 24.00 -15.49 0.96
C SER A 182 22.52 -15.84 1.00
N ASP A 183 22.23 -17.03 1.49
CA ASP A 183 20.90 -17.57 1.74
C ASP A 183 20.31 -17.08 3.08
N ILE A 184 20.99 -16.16 3.78
CA ILE A 184 20.55 -15.66 5.08
C ILE A 184 19.30 -14.79 4.91
N ASN A 185 18.24 -15.20 5.60
CA ASN A 185 16.95 -14.54 5.65
C ASN A 185 16.59 -14.17 7.10
N LEU A 186 15.94 -13.02 7.26
CA LEU A 186 15.25 -12.67 8.50
C LEU A 186 13.78 -13.06 8.39
N TRP A 187 13.23 -13.57 9.48
CA TRP A 187 11.80 -13.77 9.67
C TRP A 187 11.39 -13.07 10.96
N PRO A 188 11.04 -11.77 10.90
CA PRO A 188 10.50 -11.06 12.04
C PRO A 188 9.03 -11.41 12.28
N ILE A 189 8.63 -11.36 13.54
CA ILE A 189 7.24 -11.23 13.95
C ILE A 189 7.04 -9.76 14.28
N LEU A 190 6.27 -9.05 13.45
CA LEU A 190 5.96 -7.64 13.62
C LEU A 190 4.54 -7.46 14.12
N GLY A 191 4.32 -6.46 14.98
CA GLY A 191 3.00 -6.05 15.45
C GLY A 191 2.72 -4.58 15.15
N VAL A 192 1.44 -4.22 15.03
CA VAL A 192 0.97 -2.83 14.98
C VAL A 192 -0.36 -2.73 15.72
N ILE A 193 -0.61 -1.60 16.39
CA ILE A 193 -1.91 -1.32 17.02
C ILE A 193 -2.75 -0.55 16.00
N LYS A 194 -3.90 -1.10 15.62
CA LYS A 194 -4.72 -0.62 14.48
C LYS A 194 -5.64 0.53 14.82
N ASN A 195 -6.18 0.56 16.03
CA ASN A 195 -7.13 1.58 16.49
C ASN A 195 -6.45 2.83 17.07
N VAL A 196 -5.14 2.95 16.91
CA VAL A 196 -4.33 4.14 17.18
C VAL A 196 -3.27 4.28 16.09
N LEU A 197 -2.88 5.50 15.75
CA LEU A 197 -1.86 5.72 14.73
C LEU A 197 -0.48 5.29 15.26
N THR A 198 -0.08 4.07 14.90
CA THR A 198 1.18 3.47 15.37
C THR A 198 2.04 2.95 14.23
N SER A 199 3.32 2.89 14.55
CA SER A 199 4.33 2.27 13.71
C SER A 199 4.47 0.78 14.06
N PRO A 200 4.86 -0.07 13.10
CA PRO A 200 5.15 -1.46 13.42
C PRO A 200 6.30 -1.57 14.42
N PHE A 201 6.19 -2.55 15.29
CA PHE A 201 7.19 -2.89 16.29
C PHE A 201 7.58 -4.36 16.19
N VAL A 202 8.79 -4.70 16.63
CA VAL A 202 9.35 -6.05 16.54
C VAL A 202 9.01 -6.84 17.80
N ILE A 203 8.36 -8.00 17.64
CA ILE A 203 7.97 -8.92 18.72
C ILE A 203 8.93 -10.11 18.80
N GLY A 204 9.39 -10.59 17.64
CA GLY A 204 10.31 -11.72 17.50
C GLY A 204 11.17 -11.53 16.26
N LEU A 205 12.36 -12.12 16.25
CA LEU A 205 13.24 -12.09 15.08
C LEU A 205 14.02 -13.39 14.95
N TYR A 206 13.79 -14.09 13.84
CA TYR A 206 14.61 -15.22 13.42
C TYR A 206 15.62 -14.79 12.36
N CYS A 207 16.80 -15.39 12.38
CA CYS A 207 17.85 -15.26 11.38
C CYS A 207 18.41 -16.64 11.03
N GLY A 208 18.35 -17.03 9.77
CA GLY A 208 18.85 -18.33 9.32
C GLY A 208 18.87 -18.48 7.80
N SER A 209 19.33 -19.62 7.30
CA SER A 209 19.46 -19.90 5.86
C SER A 209 18.16 -20.32 5.18
N SER A 210 17.08 -20.53 5.96
CA SER A 210 15.77 -20.95 5.44
C SER A 210 14.62 -20.30 6.20
N LYS A 211 13.39 -20.73 5.92
CA LYS A 211 12.25 -20.46 6.80
C LYS A 211 12.53 -21.05 8.20
N PRO A 212 11.99 -20.45 9.28
CA PRO A 212 12.17 -20.96 10.62
C PRO A 212 11.52 -22.34 10.76
N THR A 213 12.27 -23.34 11.20
CA THR A 213 11.78 -24.72 11.34
C THR A 213 12.39 -25.35 12.61
N PRO A 214 11.59 -26.06 13.43
CA PRO A 214 10.14 -26.28 13.32
C PRO A 214 9.30 -25.01 13.54
N LEU A 215 8.17 -24.88 12.82
CA LEU A 215 7.26 -23.73 12.95
C LEU A 215 6.65 -23.64 14.36
N SER A 216 6.39 -24.79 14.98
CA SER A 216 5.87 -24.88 16.37
C SER A 216 6.79 -24.16 17.36
N VAL A 217 8.10 -24.36 17.24
CA VAL A 217 9.12 -23.73 18.09
C VAL A 217 9.20 -22.23 17.81
N PHE A 218 9.17 -21.83 16.53
CA PHE A 218 9.24 -20.42 16.14
C PHE A 218 8.08 -19.58 16.68
N LEU A 219 6.86 -20.13 16.74
CA LEU A 219 5.67 -19.43 17.20
C LEU A 219 5.32 -19.71 18.66
N GLU A 220 6.07 -20.56 19.37
CA GLU A 220 5.70 -21.05 20.70
C GLU A 220 5.53 -19.92 21.72
N ASP A 221 6.56 -19.10 21.91
CA ASP A 221 6.52 -17.99 22.86
C ASP A 221 5.50 -16.92 22.46
N PHE A 222 5.39 -16.65 21.15
CA PHE A 222 4.42 -15.71 20.60
C PHE A 222 2.98 -16.12 20.89
N VAL A 223 2.63 -17.38 20.61
CA VAL A 223 1.29 -17.93 20.83
C VAL A 223 0.97 -18.00 22.31
N LYS A 224 1.91 -18.44 23.16
CA LYS A 224 1.70 -18.49 24.60
C LYS A 224 1.43 -17.11 25.19
N GLU A 225 2.27 -16.13 24.89
CA GLU A 225 2.08 -14.77 25.40
C GLU A 225 0.78 -14.14 24.87
N LEU A 226 0.53 -14.25 23.56
CA LEU A 226 -0.66 -13.66 22.96
C LEU A 226 -1.96 -14.28 23.49
N LYS A 227 -1.98 -15.60 23.76
CA LYS A 227 -3.12 -16.28 24.37
C LYS A 227 -3.42 -15.74 25.77
N ILE A 228 -2.40 -15.54 26.60
CA ILE A 228 -2.55 -14.93 27.93
C ILE A 228 -3.11 -13.52 27.79
N LEU A 229 -2.54 -12.72 26.88
CA LEU A 229 -2.98 -11.34 26.66
C LEU A 229 -4.42 -11.22 26.16
N MET A 230 -4.87 -12.13 25.30
CA MET A 230 -6.26 -12.15 24.83
C MET A 230 -7.25 -12.47 25.96
N ASN A 231 -6.87 -13.35 26.88
CA ASN A 231 -7.74 -13.77 27.99
C ASN A 231 -7.72 -12.78 29.15
N GLU A 232 -6.53 -12.31 29.52
CA GLU A 232 -6.31 -11.52 30.72
C GLU A 232 -6.25 -10.02 30.45
N GLY A 233 -5.98 -9.58 29.22
CA GLY A 233 -5.70 -8.20 28.87
C GLY A 233 -4.26 -7.77 29.19
N ALA A 234 -3.88 -6.58 28.72
CA ALA A 234 -2.56 -5.97 28.96
C ALA A 234 -2.65 -4.86 30.01
N MET A 235 -1.80 -4.91 31.04
CA MET A 235 -1.68 -3.84 32.03
C MET A 235 -0.61 -2.83 31.58
N LEU A 236 -1.01 -1.61 31.23
CA LEU A 236 -0.12 -0.56 30.72
C LEU A 236 -0.40 0.76 31.45
N ASN A 237 0.64 1.37 32.04
CA ASN A 237 0.53 2.64 32.78
C ASN A 237 -0.58 2.66 33.85
N GLY A 238 -0.82 1.52 34.52
CA GLY A 238 -1.87 1.38 35.53
C GLY A 238 -3.30 1.23 34.98
N LYS A 239 -3.48 1.24 33.65
CA LYS A 239 -4.76 0.94 33.00
C LYS A 239 -4.71 -0.45 32.36
N LYS A 240 -5.80 -1.20 32.53
CA LYS A 240 -5.99 -2.50 31.88
C LYS A 240 -6.64 -2.32 30.52
N PHE A 241 -6.05 -2.90 29.48
CA PHE A 241 -6.57 -2.89 28.12
C PHE A 241 -6.97 -4.32 27.69
N ALA A 242 -8.15 -4.48 27.11
CA ALA A 242 -8.49 -5.73 26.42
C ALA A 242 -7.64 -5.86 25.15
N ILE A 243 -7.21 -7.07 24.81
CA ILE A 243 -6.44 -7.35 23.59
C ILE A 243 -7.31 -8.09 22.60
N LYS A 244 -7.43 -7.55 21.39
CA LYS A 244 -8.17 -8.16 20.29
C LYS A 244 -7.27 -8.30 19.08
N ILE A 245 -7.32 -9.45 18.42
CA ILE A 245 -6.61 -9.65 17.16
C ILE A 245 -7.46 -9.07 16.04
N HIS A 246 -6.90 -8.08 15.34
CA HIS A 246 -7.48 -7.54 14.13
C HIS A 246 -7.17 -8.47 12.95
N SER A 247 -5.90 -8.60 12.54
CA SER A 247 -5.54 -9.41 11.36
C SER A 247 -4.09 -9.88 11.33
N PHE A 248 -3.83 -10.96 10.60
CA PHE A 248 -2.51 -11.40 10.15
C PHE A 248 -2.30 -11.02 8.68
N ILE A 249 -1.46 -10.01 8.44
CA ILE A 249 -1.19 -9.44 7.12
C ILE A 249 0.12 -10.03 6.63
N CYS A 250 0.04 -10.93 5.65
CA CYS A 250 1.21 -11.64 5.10
C CYS A 250 1.07 -11.77 3.58
N ASP A 251 2.19 -11.95 2.89
CA ASP A 251 2.16 -12.39 1.50
C ASP A 251 1.64 -13.83 1.37
N ALA A 252 1.32 -14.28 0.15
CA ALA A 252 0.72 -15.61 -0.04
C ALA A 252 1.65 -16.77 0.41
N PRO A 253 2.96 -16.78 0.08
CA PRO A 253 3.90 -17.78 0.59
C PRO A 253 4.03 -17.82 2.12
N ALA A 254 4.10 -16.67 2.79
CA ALA A 254 4.25 -16.57 4.23
C ALA A 254 2.94 -16.95 4.94
N ARG A 255 1.79 -16.49 4.43
CA ARG A 255 0.47 -16.91 4.91
C ARG A 255 0.31 -18.43 4.84
N ALA A 256 0.65 -19.04 3.70
CA ALA A 256 0.57 -20.49 3.56
C ALA A 256 1.46 -21.24 4.55
N PHE A 257 2.67 -20.70 4.79
CA PHE A 257 3.62 -21.25 5.76
C PHE A 257 3.08 -21.20 7.19
N ILE A 258 2.64 -20.03 7.68
CA ILE A 258 2.17 -19.91 9.08
C ILE A 258 0.83 -20.60 9.31
N LYS A 259 0.00 -20.77 8.26
CA LYS A 259 -1.27 -21.51 8.33
C LYS A 259 -1.12 -23.02 8.12
N CYS A 260 0.06 -23.50 7.71
CA CYS A 260 0.30 -24.89 7.32
C CYS A 260 -0.65 -25.37 6.20
N VAL A 261 -0.80 -24.58 5.13
CA VAL A 261 -1.68 -24.88 3.97
C VAL A 261 -0.91 -24.87 2.65
N LYS A 262 -1.54 -25.38 1.59
CA LYS A 262 -0.97 -25.37 0.24
C LYS A 262 -0.61 -23.94 -0.20
N THR A 263 0.62 -23.80 -0.69
CA THR A 263 1.13 -22.52 -1.21
C THR A 263 0.40 -22.13 -2.49
N HIS A 264 0.39 -20.84 -2.83
CA HIS A 264 -0.29 -20.23 -4.00
C HIS A 264 -0.08 -20.90 -5.38
N SER A 265 0.91 -21.78 -5.54
CA SER A 265 1.15 -22.57 -6.75
C SER A 265 0.51 -23.97 -6.74
N GLY A 266 -0.14 -24.37 -5.64
CA GLY A 266 -0.84 -25.64 -5.52
C GLY A 266 -2.28 -25.59 -6.06
N TYR A 267 -2.84 -26.76 -6.34
CA TYR A 267 -4.21 -26.90 -6.85
C TYR A 267 -5.27 -26.38 -5.87
N ALA A 268 -5.30 -26.87 -4.63
CA ALA A 268 -6.20 -26.38 -3.58
C ALA A 268 -5.58 -25.22 -2.77
N SER A 269 -5.02 -24.21 -3.46
CA SER A 269 -4.23 -23.16 -2.79
C SER A 269 -4.96 -21.86 -2.47
N CYS A 270 -6.12 -21.59 -3.08
CA CYS A 270 -6.93 -20.43 -2.71
C CYS A 270 -7.17 -20.46 -1.20
N ASP A 271 -7.07 -19.34 -0.49
CA ASP A 271 -7.24 -19.30 0.96
C ASP A 271 -8.71 -19.13 1.37
N LYS A 272 -9.54 -18.65 0.43
CA LYS A 272 -10.89 -18.14 0.70
C LYS A 272 -12.00 -18.99 0.07
N CYS A 273 -11.70 -19.84 -0.90
CA CYS A 273 -12.68 -20.74 -1.52
C CYS A 273 -12.09 -22.08 -1.95
N CYS A 274 -12.97 -23.07 -2.07
CA CYS A 274 -12.64 -24.46 -2.39
C CYS A 274 -12.41 -24.70 -3.90
N ASP A 275 -12.11 -23.67 -4.69
CA ASP A 275 -11.77 -23.86 -6.11
C ASP A 275 -10.51 -24.72 -6.22
N VAL A 276 -10.58 -25.75 -7.05
CA VAL A 276 -9.46 -26.64 -7.32
C VAL A 276 -8.83 -26.16 -8.62
N GLY A 277 -7.64 -25.60 -8.52
CA GLY A 277 -6.93 -25.10 -9.68
C GLY A 277 -6.60 -26.22 -10.67
N GLU A 278 -6.39 -25.84 -11.93
CA GLU A 278 -5.99 -26.74 -13.01
C GLU A 278 -4.58 -26.38 -13.50
N TYR A 279 -3.76 -27.36 -13.88
CA TYR A 279 -2.43 -27.08 -14.43
C TYR A 279 -2.53 -26.79 -15.93
N HIS A 280 -2.10 -25.60 -16.33
CA HIS A 280 -2.06 -25.18 -17.73
C HIS A 280 -0.77 -24.42 -18.02
N ASN A 281 -0.01 -24.86 -19.02
CA ASN A 281 1.23 -24.21 -19.49
C ASN A 281 2.16 -23.76 -18.35
N HIS A 282 2.55 -24.70 -17.50
CA HIS A 282 3.43 -24.51 -16.35
C HIS A 282 2.88 -23.67 -15.19
N ARG A 283 1.56 -23.47 -15.12
CA ARG A 283 0.92 -22.65 -14.08
C ARG A 283 -0.37 -23.29 -13.60
N VAL A 284 -0.69 -23.08 -12.33
CA VAL A 284 -2.03 -23.38 -11.81
C VAL A 284 -2.96 -22.21 -12.08
N VAL A 285 -4.13 -22.49 -12.64
CA VAL A 285 -5.18 -21.52 -12.99
C VAL A 285 -6.47 -21.85 -12.26
N PHE A 286 -7.25 -20.82 -11.93
CA PHE A 286 -8.51 -20.93 -11.20
C PHE A 286 -9.62 -20.32 -12.04
N THR A 287 -10.61 -21.14 -12.38
CA THR A 287 -11.65 -20.76 -13.35
C THR A 287 -13.01 -20.55 -12.69
N ASN A 288 -13.22 -21.09 -11.49
CA ASN A 288 -14.50 -21.03 -10.82
C ASN A 288 -14.56 -19.86 -9.83
N ILE A 289 -15.14 -18.75 -10.28
CA ILE A 289 -15.36 -17.57 -9.42
C ILE A 289 -16.47 -17.77 -8.37
N ASN A 290 -17.32 -18.80 -8.55
CA ASN A 290 -18.47 -19.11 -7.70
C ASN A 290 -18.19 -20.31 -6.78
N ALA A 291 -16.92 -20.71 -6.63
CA ALA A 291 -16.56 -21.78 -5.73
C ALA A 291 -17.00 -21.49 -4.29
N GLU A 292 -17.36 -22.57 -3.58
CA GLU A 292 -17.79 -22.49 -2.19
C GLU A 292 -16.73 -21.80 -1.34
N ARG A 293 -17.16 -20.89 -0.46
CA ARG A 293 -16.24 -20.13 0.40
C ARG A 293 -15.82 -21.00 1.59
N ARG A 294 -14.52 -20.98 1.90
CA ARG A 294 -14.04 -21.55 3.16
C ARG A 294 -14.49 -20.66 4.31
N SER A 295 -14.83 -21.28 5.42
CA SER A 295 -15.19 -20.64 6.68
C SER A 295 -14.17 -21.01 7.76
N ASP A 296 -14.19 -20.27 8.88
CA ASP A 296 -13.34 -20.60 10.02
C ASP A 296 -13.66 -22.01 10.56
N SER A 297 -14.95 -22.40 10.58
CA SER A 297 -15.38 -23.74 10.98
C SER A 297 -14.90 -24.82 10.01
N SER A 298 -15.03 -24.61 8.68
CA SER A 298 -14.55 -25.60 7.71
C SER A 298 -13.04 -25.80 7.78
N PHE A 299 -12.29 -24.75 8.13
CA PHE A 299 -10.83 -24.82 8.31
C PHE A 299 -10.45 -25.60 9.57
N ILE A 300 -11.12 -25.36 10.71
CA ILE A 300 -10.86 -26.08 11.96
C ILE A 300 -11.19 -27.57 11.80
N LEU A 301 -12.31 -27.87 11.15
CA LEU A 301 -12.73 -29.24 10.86
C LEU A 301 -11.93 -29.91 9.73
N LYS A 302 -11.04 -29.15 9.06
CA LYS A 302 -10.23 -29.60 7.91
C LYS A 302 -11.05 -30.30 6.83
N LEU A 303 -12.23 -29.74 6.49
CA LEU A 303 -13.15 -30.34 5.50
C LEU A 303 -12.54 -30.45 4.09
N ASP A 304 -11.57 -29.61 3.78
CA ASP A 304 -10.78 -29.67 2.55
C ASP A 304 -9.38 -30.19 2.86
N GLU A 305 -9.24 -31.52 2.96
CA GLU A 305 -7.97 -32.18 3.31
C GLU A 305 -6.83 -31.77 2.39
N ASP A 306 -7.13 -31.55 1.10
CA ASP A 306 -6.17 -31.14 0.10
C ASP A 306 -5.61 -29.74 0.37
N HIS A 307 -6.33 -28.86 1.04
CA HIS A 307 -5.82 -27.53 1.38
C HIS A 307 -4.76 -27.57 2.50
N HIS A 308 -4.84 -28.55 3.40
CA HIS A 308 -4.02 -28.60 4.63
C HIS A 308 -2.74 -29.41 4.44
N ILE A 309 -1.61 -28.90 4.94
CA ILE A 309 -0.31 -29.59 4.98
C ILE A 309 0.07 -29.99 6.41
N GLY A 310 -0.53 -29.35 7.42
CA GLY A 310 -0.32 -29.68 8.82
C GLY A 310 -1.17 -28.82 9.75
N GLU A 311 -0.85 -28.84 11.03
CA GLU A 311 -1.52 -28.01 12.04
C GLU A 311 -0.72 -26.74 12.31
N SER A 312 -1.41 -25.60 12.25
CA SER A 312 -0.80 -24.31 12.56
C SER A 312 -0.81 -24.08 14.08
N PRO A 313 0.33 -23.68 14.69
CA PRO A 313 0.36 -23.26 16.09
C PRO A 313 -0.63 -22.13 16.41
N LEU A 314 -1.00 -21.30 15.42
CA LEU A 314 -1.93 -20.18 15.59
C LEU A 314 -3.37 -20.65 15.88
N GLN A 315 -3.72 -21.91 15.58
CA GLN A 315 -5.05 -22.45 15.93
C GLN A 315 -5.30 -22.46 17.46
N GLN A 316 -4.24 -22.41 18.28
CA GLN A 316 -4.36 -22.36 19.73
C GLN A 316 -4.89 -21.03 20.28
N LEU A 317 -4.95 -19.98 19.45
CA LEU A 317 -5.39 -18.63 19.80
C LEU A 317 -6.91 -18.43 19.64
N ASP A 318 -7.66 -19.46 19.24
CA ASP A 318 -9.11 -19.39 18.97
C ASP A 318 -9.50 -18.25 18.00
N ILE A 319 -8.62 -17.98 17.01
CA ILE A 319 -8.84 -16.98 15.95
C ILE A 319 -9.43 -17.58 14.69
N GLY A 320 -10.06 -16.74 13.88
CA GLY A 320 -10.54 -17.11 12.56
C GLY A 320 -9.39 -17.31 11.57
N MET A 321 -9.06 -18.57 11.27
CA MET A 321 -7.98 -18.89 10.34
C MET A 321 -8.27 -18.49 8.89
N ILE A 322 -9.53 -18.23 8.53
CA ILE A 322 -9.93 -17.64 7.24
C ILE A 322 -10.22 -16.14 7.40
N SER A 323 -10.99 -15.79 8.42
CA SER A 323 -11.53 -14.44 8.56
C SER A 323 -10.53 -13.41 9.08
N ASN A 324 -9.50 -13.81 9.84
CA ASN A 324 -8.43 -12.91 10.33
C ASN A 324 -7.22 -12.82 9.38
N PHE A 325 -7.24 -13.51 8.24
CA PHE A 325 -6.14 -13.52 7.25
C PHE A 325 -6.59 -12.88 5.93
N PRO A 326 -6.56 -11.54 5.81
CA PRO A 326 -6.98 -10.87 4.59
C PRO A 326 -6.00 -11.08 3.42
N GLN A 327 -6.49 -10.86 2.21
CA GLN A 327 -5.64 -10.76 1.01
C GLN A 327 -4.94 -9.40 0.98
N ASP A 328 -3.61 -9.41 1.14
CA ASP A 328 -2.83 -8.18 1.16
C ASP A 328 -2.89 -7.43 -0.17
N TYR A 329 -3.35 -6.18 -0.09
CA TYR A 329 -3.47 -5.27 -1.22
C TYR A 329 -2.14 -5.01 -1.96
N MET A 330 -1.03 -4.88 -1.23
CA MET A 330 0.26 -4.53 -1.85
C MET A 330 0.77 -5.67 -2.75
N HIS A 331 0.78 -6.90 -2.23
CA HIS A 331 1.24 -8.08 -2.94
C HIS A 331 0.23 -8.57 -3.98
N ASN A 332 -1.06 -8.61 -3.63
CA ASN A 332 -2.07 -9.13 -4.54
C ASN A 332 -2.41 -8.18 -5.68
N VAL A 333 -2.77 -6.93 -5.36
CA VAL A 333 -3.30 -5.97 -6.33
C VAL A 333 -2.18 -5.24 -7.05
N CYS A 334 -1.26 -4.62 -6.32
CA CYS A 334 -0.19 -3.81 -6.93
C CYS A 334 0.87 -4.69 -7.58
N LEU A 335 1.56 -5.53 -6.79
CA LEU A 335 2.66 -6.37 -7.27
C LEU A 335 2.20 -7.60 -8.05
N GLY A 336 0.98 -8.08 -7.80
CA GLY A 336 0.39 -9.22 -8.49
C GLY A 336 -0.31 -8.80 -9.78
N VAL A 337 -1.53 -8.28 -9.68
CA VAL A 337 -2.40 -8.05 -10.84
C VAL A 337 -1.95 -6.86 -11.70
N MET A 338 -1.69 -5.69 -11.11
CA MET A 338 -1.31 -4.50 -11.89
C MET A 338 0.02 -4.71 -12.62
N ARG A 339 1.03 -5.27 -11.93
CA ARG A 339 2.30 -5.66 -12.54
C ARG A 339 2.08 -6.66 -13.68
N LYS A 340 1.24 -7.68 -13.48
CA LYS A 340 0.93 -8.69 -14.50
C LYS A 340 0.25 -8.10 -15.73
N LEU A 341 -0.69 -7.16 -15.57
CA LEU A 341 -1.31 -6.44 -16.68
C LEU A 341 -0.25 -5.72 -17.53
N LEU A 342 0.61 -4.92 -16.90
CA LEU A 342 1.66 -4.17 -17.61
C LEU A 342 2.63 -5.10 -18.36
N HIS A 343 3.12 -6.15 -17.70
CA HIS A 343 3.99 -7.14 -18.38
C HIS A 343 3.27 -7.86 -19.51
N THR A 344 1.97 -8.10 -19.39
CA THR A 344 1.18 -8.72 -20.46
C THR A 344 1.09 -7.78 -21.67
N TRP A 345 0.84 -6.50 -21.44
CA TRP A 345 0.77 -5.54 -22.55
C TRP A 345 2.14 -5.23 -23.18
N ILE A 346 3.24 -5.36 -22.44
CA ILE A 346 4.56 -4.91 -22.92
C ILE A 346 5.46 -6.08 -23.36
N THR A 347 5.57 -7.13 -22.53
CA THR A 347 6.62 -8.15 -22.69
C THR A 347 6.09 -9.53 -23.12
N ILE A 348 5.05 -10.05 -22.45
CA ILE A 348 4.76 -11.50 -22.47
C ILE A 348 3.34 -11.87 -22.94
N GLY A 349 2.45 -10.90 -23.15
CA GLY A 349 1.06 -11.19 -23.50
C GLY A 349 0.85 -11.64 -24.95
N PRO A 350 -0.35 -12.14 -25.26
CA PRO A 350 -0.68 -12.56 -26.61
C PRO A 350 -0.60 -11.38 -27.60
N PRO A 351 -0.27 -11.62 -28.89
CA PRO A 351 -0.09 -10.54 -29.87
C PRO A 351 -1.26 -9.56 -29.97
N LYS A 352 -2.49 -10.04 -29.72
CA LYS A 352 -3.73 -9.24 -29.78
C LYS A 352 -3.83 -8.13 -28.72
N VAL A 353 -3.15 -8.27 -27.57
CA VAL A 353 -3.15 -7.25 -26.50
C VAL A 353 -1.78 -6.59 -26.32
N ARG A 354 -0.74 -7.12 -26.97
CA ARG A 354 0.62 -6.63 -26.82
C ARG A 354 0.80 -5.33 -27.60
N LEU A 355 1.30 -4.32 -26.91
CA LEU A 355 1.60 -3.01 -27.45
C LEU A 355 2.81 -3.08 -28.39
N ARG A 356 2.76 -2.28 -29.46
CA ARG A 356 3.92 -2.04 -30.31
C ARG A 356 4.92 -1.14 -29.57
N ASN A 357 6.20 -1.27 -29.87
CA ASN A 357 7.25 -0.46 -29.25
C ASN A 357 6.98 1.05 -29.32
N GLN A 358 6.44 1.55 -30.44
CA GLN A 358 6.06 2.96 -30.59
C GLN A 358 5.02 3.40 -29.54
N ASN A 359 4.02 2.55 -29.25
CA ASN A 359 3.02 2.84 -28.23
C ASN A 359 3.63 2.76 -26.81
N VAL A 360 4.56 1.83 -26.58
CA VAL A 360 5.29 1.75 -25.31
C VAL A 360 6.11 3.02 -25.08
N THR A 361 6.86 3.47 -26.09
CA THR A 361 7.60 4.75 -26.05
C THR A 361 6.66 5.92 -25.80
N LEU A 362 5.54 6.01 -26.52
CA LEU A 362 4.56 7.07 -26.32
C LEU A 362 4.00 7.11 -24.89
N ILE A 363 3.68 5.95 -24.29
CA ILE A 363 3.24 5.89 -22.89
C ILE A 363 4.36 6.33 -21.96
N SER A 364 5.61 5.88 -22.19
CA SER A 364 6.76 6.31 -21.40
C SER A 364 6.97 7.83 -21.46
N ASP A 365 6.87 8.43 -22.64
CA ASP A 365 7.01 9.87 -22.82
C ASP A 365 5.89 10.64 -22.10
N ARG A 366 4.66 10.13 -22.20
CA ARG A 366 3.52 10.65 -21.43
C ARG A 366 3.83 10.57 -19.92
N LEU A 367 4.26 9.42 -19.40
CA LEU A 367 4.61 9.25 -17.98
C LEU A 367 5.69 10.24 -17.51
N LEU A 368 6.79 10.38 -18.26
CA LEU A 368 7.88 11.28 -17.92
C LEU A 368 7.44 12.76 -17.92
N SER A 369 6.58 13.15 -18.87
CA SER A 369 6.01 14.50 -18.94
C SER A 369 5.16 14.86 -17.72
N LEU A 370 4.58 13.84 -17.04
CA LEU A 370 3.73 14.02 -15.86
C LEU A 370 4.52 14.23 -14.57
N SER A 371 5.83 13.98 -14.55
CA SER A 371 6.68 14.07 -13.36
C SER A 371 6.53 15.38 -12.57
N LYS A 372 6.41 16.52 -13.26
CA LYS A 372 6.24 17.86 -12.66
C LYS A 372 4.85 18.16 -12.10
N TYR A 373 3.84 17.36 -12.46
CA TYR A 373 2.46 17.53 -12.01
C TYR A 373 2.10 16.62 -10.83
N VAL A 374 2.97 15.68 -10.48
CA VAL A 374 2.75 14.73 -9.39
C VAL A 374 2.85 15.43 -8.04
N PRO A 375 1.81 15.37 -7.18
CA PRO A 375 1.80 16.01 -5.87
C PRO A 375 2.91 15.50 -4.93
N VAL A 376 3.19 16.27 -3.87
CA VAL A 376 4.23 15.97 -2.87
C VAL A 376 3.94 14.72 -2.04
N GLU A 377 2.68 14.31 -1.92
CA GLU A 377 2.26 13.10 -1.19
C GLU A 377 2.77 11.82 -1.86
N PHE A 378 3.14 11.88 -3.15
CA PHE A 378 3.68 10.75 -3.89
C PHE A 378 5.21 10.74 -3.84
N ASN A 379 5.76 9.79 -3.06
CA ASN A 379 7.20 9.63 -2.87
C ASN A 379 8.01 9.35 -4.15
N ARG A 380 7.36 8.88 -5.23
CA ARG A 380 8.01 8.52 -6.50
C ARG A 380 7.30 9.18 -7.65
N LYS A 381 8.08 9.79 -8.54
CA LYS A 381 7.58 10.31 -9.82
C LYS A 381 7.43 9.15 -10.83
N PRO A 382 6.51 9.24 -11.79
CA PRO A 382 6.38 8.26 -12.86
C PRO A 382 7.70 8.07 -13.60
N ARG A 383 8.01 6.82 -13.95
CA ARG A 383 9.17 6.43 -14.73
C ARG A 383 8.74 5.85 -16.08
N SER A 384 9.71 5.65 -16.96
CA SER A 384 9.48 4.96 -18.23
C SER A 384 9.01 3.52 -18.00
N LEU A 385 8.18 3.00 -18.92
CA LEU A 385 7.81 1.58 -18.96
C LEU A 385 9.01 0.66 -19.28
N THR A 386 10.10 1.20 -19.82
CA THR A 386 11.35 0.44 -20.01
C THR A 386 11.94 -0.03 -18.68
N ASP A 387 11.66 0.70 -17.59
CA ASP A 387 12.13 0.38 -16.25
C ASP A 387 11.12 -0.47 -15.46
N LEU A 388 10.07 -1.00 -16.10
CA LEU A 388 8.94 -1.66 -15.42
C LEU A 388 9.38 -2.77 -14.46
N CYS A 389 10.43 -3.54 -14.81
CA CYS A 389 10.97 -4.58 -13.93
C CYS A 389 11.44 -4.03 -12.57
N ARG A 390 11.85 -2.76 -12.51
CA ARG A 390 12.34 -2.06 -11.32
C ARG A 390 11.25 -1.24 -10.62
N TRP A 391 10.01 -1.23 -11.11
CA TRP A 391 8.93 -0.48 -10.47
C TRP A 391 8.57 -1.09 -9.11
N LYS A 392 8.38 -0.23 -8.10
CA LYS A 392 7.92 -0.62 -6.78
C LYS A 392 6.39 -0.66 -6.72
N ALA A 393 5.85 -1.30 -5.68
CA ALA A 393 4.41 -1.37 -5.43
C ALA A 393 3.75 0.03 -5.41
N THR A 394 4.41 1.04 -4.84
CA THR A 394 3.88 2.41 -4.80
C THR A 394 3.76 3.04 -6.19
N GLU A 395 4.63 2.71 -7.14
CA GLU A 395 4.55 3.20 -8.52
C GLU A 395 3.41 2.53 -9.27
N LEU A 396 3.26 1.21 -9.08
CA LEU A 396 2.15 0.43 -9.63
C LEU A 396 0.80 0.92 -9.08
N ARG A 397 0.74 1.26 -7.80
CA ARG A 397 -0.43 1.90 -7.18
C ARG A 397 -0.75 3.25 -7.83
N THR A 398 0.23 4.13 -7.96
CA THR A 398 0.03 5.45 -8.61
C THR A 398 -0.44 5.30 -10.06
N PHE A 399 0.12 4.31 -10.77
CA PHE A 399 -0.30 3.98 -12.12
C PHE A 399 -1.76 3.49 -12.14
N LEU A 400 -2.13 2.53 -11.29
CA LEU A 400 -3.50 2.00 -11.24
C LEU A 400 -4.53 3.09 -10.92
N LEU A 401 -4.25 3.97 -9.95
CA LEU A 401 -5.24 4.88 -9.39
C LEU A 401 -5.33 6.23 -10.09
N TYR A 402 -4.26 6.70 -10.73
CA TYR A 402 -4.22 8.09 -11.22
C TYR A 402 -3.70 8.19 -12.65
N VAL A 403 -2.50 7.67 -12.89
CA VAL A 403 -1.79 7.97 -14.14
C VAL A 403 -2.21 7.05 -15.28
N GLY A 404 -2.43 5.77 -14.99
CA GLY A 404 -2.84 4.73 -15.94
C GLY A 404 -4.10 5.07 -16.73
N PRO A 405 -5.22 5.48 -16.08
CA PRO A 405 -6.44 5.86 -16.79
C PRO A 405 -6.20 6.94 -17.85
N VAL A 406 -5.25 7.86 -17.62
CA VAL A 406 -4.93 8.93 -18.56
C VAL A 406 -3.97 8.46 -19.64
N VAL A 407 -2.83 7.88 -19.28
CA VAL A 407 -1.76 7.61 -20.26
C VAL A 407 -2.09 6.47 -21.22
N LEU A 408 -2.95 5.54 -20.79
CA LEU A 408 -3.40 4.40 -21.61
C LEU A 408 -4.53 4.75 -22.58
N LYS A 409 -5.23 5.86 -22.33
CA LYS A 409 -6.37 6.30 -23.16
C LYS A 409 -5.89 6.57 -24.58
N ASP A 410 -6.69 6.12 -25.53
CA ASP A 410 -6.46 6.18 -26.98
C ASP A 410 -5.21 5.43 -27.49
N ILE A 411 -4.59 4.59 -26.64
CA ILE A 411 -3.44 3.75 -27.00
C ILE A 411 -3.78 2.26 -26.92
N LEU A 412 -4.42 1.84 -25.82
CA LEU A 412 -4.92 0.47 -25.70
C LEU A 412 -6.16 0.26 -26.59
N ASP A 413 -6.36 -0.98 -27.03
CA ASP A 413 -7.63 -1.41 -27.60
C ASP A 413 -8.77 -1.12 -26.61
N VAL A 414 -9.94 -0.71 -27.12
CA VAL A 414 -11.06 -0.25 -26.30
C VAL A 414 -11.48 -1.30 -25.28
N ALA A 415 -11.52 -2.59 -25.66
CA ALA A 415 -11.90 -3.65 -24.74
C ALA A 415 -10.87 -3.85 -23.62
N VAL A 416 -9.58 -3.68 -23.92
CA VAL A 416 -8.49 -3.79 -22.94
C VAL A 416 -8.47 -2.57 -22.01
N TYR A 417 -8.74 -1.37 -22.53
CA TYR A 417 -8.83 -0.16 -21.73
C TYR A 417 -10.04 -0.17 -20.79
N GLU A 418 -11.23 -0.54 -21.30
CA GLU A 418 -12.43 -0.70 -20.47
C GLU A 418 -12.26 -1.79 -19.41
N HIS A 419 -11.56 -2.88 -19.74
CA HIS A 419 -11.18 -3.91 -18.77
C HIS A 419 -10.26 -3.36 -17.67
N PHE A 420 -9.29 -2.52 -18.03
CA PHE A 420 -8.47 -1.81 -17.04
C PHE A 420 -9.32 -0.84 -16.19
N LEU A 421 -10.30 -0.15 -16.77
CA LEU A 421 -11.19 0.76 -16.03
C LEU A 421 -12.06 0.03 -15.00
N LEU A 422 -12.49 -1.22 -15.25
CA LEU A 422 -13.12 -2.08 -14.24
C LEU A 422 -12.23 -2.20 -13.00
N PHE A 423 -10.97 -2.53 -13.22
CA PHE A 423 -10.00 -2.71 -12.14
C PHE A 423 -9.67 -1.41 -11.42
N HIS A 424 -9.42 -0.33 -12.18
CA HIS A 424 -9.17 1.00 -11.63
C HIS A 424 -10.34 1.49 -10.75
N ALA A 425 -11.57 1.42 -11.26
CA ALA A 425 -12.75 1.89 -10.54
C ALA A 425 -13.00 1.05 -9.27
N ALA A 426 -12.93 -0.28 -9.39
CA ALA A 426 -13.09 -1.17 -8.23
C ALA A 426 -12.08 -0.87 -7.12
N ILE A 427 -10.79 -0.82 -7.44
CA ILE A 427 -9.75 -0.60 -6.43
C ILE A 427 -9.82 0.83 -5.86
N THR A 428 -10.20 1.82 -6.66
CA THR A 428 -10.43 3.20 -6.18
C THR A 428 -11.55 3.24 -5.14
N ILE A 429 -12.66 2.53 -5.38
CA ILE A 429 -13.76 2.41 -4.42
C ILE A 429 -13.27 1.76 -3.13
N LEU A 430 -12.60 0.60 -3.21
CA LEU A 430 -12.18 -0.16 -2.04
C LEU A 430 -11.09 0.52 -1.18
N LEU A 431 -10.40 1.53 -1.71
CA LEU A 431 -9.40 2.29 -0.98
C LEU A 431 -9.96 3.50 -0.23
N SER A 432 -11.11 4.03 -0.66
CA SER A 432 -11.68 5.24 -0.08
C SER A 432 -12.83 4.89 0.85
N GLU A 433 -12.72 5.27 2.12
CA GLU A 433 -13.82 5.17 3.09
C GLU A 433 -15.08 5.91 2.63
N VAL A 434 -14.90 7.04 1.95
CA VAL A 434 -15.99 7.82 1.34
C VAL A 434 -16.74 7.03 0.25
N TYR A 435 -16.03 6.19 -0.50
CA TYR A 435 -16.61 5.47 -1.64
C TYR A 435 -17.11 4.09 -1.27
N PHE A 436 -16.35 3.26 -0.55
CA PHE A 436 -16.79 1.89 -0.31
C PHE A 436 -18.05 1.83 0.55
N THR A 437 -18.26 2.78 1.47
CA THR A 437 -19.51 2.86 2.27
C THR A 437 -20.77 2.95 1.39
N LYS A 438 -20.66 3.48 0.17
CA LYS A 438 -21.78 3.70 -0.77
C LYS A 438 -21.75 2.77 -1.99
N LEU A 439 -20.56 2.40 -2.45
CA LEU A 439 -20.33 1.79 -3.78
C LEU A 439 -19.71 0.38 -3.72
N LEU A 440 -19.62 -0.24 -2.54
CA LEU A 440 -18.98 -1.55 -2.37
C LEU A 440 -19.56 -2.63 -3.30
N HIS A 441 -20.88 -2.64 -3.51
CA HIS A 441 -21.54 -3.64 -4.38
C HIS A 441 -21.06 -3.52 -5.83
N TYR A 442 -20.93 -2.29 -6.37
CA TYR A 442 -20.35 -2.06 -7.69
C TYR A 442 -18.92 -2.57 -7.79
N SER A 443 -18.10 -2.35 -6.75
CA SER A 443 -16.73 -2.86 -6.76
C SER A 443 -16.69 -4.39 -6.83
N LYS A 444 -17.60 -5.09 -6.14
CA LYS A 444 -17.68 -6.56 -6.20
C LYS A 444 -18.04 -7.04 -7.60
N GLU A 445 -19.02 -6.41 -8.22
CA GLU A 445 -19.40 -6.69 -9.61
C GLU A 445 -18.26 -6.41 -10.59
N PHE A 446 -17.57 -5.28 -10.45
CA PHE A 446 -16.47 -4.89 -11.33
C PHE A 446 -15.30 -5.87 -11.25
N LEU A 447 -14.93 -6.35 -10.06
CA LEU A 447 -13.87 -7.36 -9.90
C LEU A 447 -14.29 -8.71 -10.48
N ASN A 448 -15.53 -9.14 -10.27
CA ASN A 448 -16.04 -10.39 -10.87
C ASN A 448 -16.04 -10.32 -12.41
N LEU A 449 -16.50 -9.20 -12.99
CA LEU A 449 -16.44 -8.95 -14.43
C LEU A 449 -14.99 -8.91 -14.95
N PHE A 450 -14.10 -8.24 -14.22
CA PHE A 450 -12.67 -8.18 -14.54
C PHE A 450 -12.08 -9.60 -14.62
N VAL A 451 -12.30 -10.44 -13.61
CA VAL A 451 -11.79 -11.82 -13.59
C VAL A 451 -12.41 -12.66 -14.71
N THR A 452 -13.72 -12.58 -14.91
CA THR A 452 -14.43 -13.32 -15.97
C THR A 452 -13.90 -12.99 -17.36
N HIS A 453 -13.64 -11.70 -17.64
CA HIS A 453 -13.17 -11.26 -18.95
C HIS A 453 -11.68 -11.55 -19.20
N CYS A 454 -10.89 -11.85 -18.16
CA CYS A 454 -9.46 -12.12 -18.30
C CYS A 454 -9.17 -13.31 -19.25
N LYS A 455 -9.94 -14.40 -19.18
CA LYS A 455 -9.77 -15.57 -20.05
C LYS A 455 -9.86 -15.18 -21.53
N ASN A 456 -10.89 -14.40 -21.87
CA ASN A 456 -11.15 -14.00 -23.25
C ASN A 456 -10.09 -13.01 -23.77
N LEU A 457 -9.68 -12.05 -22.94
CA LEU A 457 -8.72 -11.02 -23.33
C LEU A 457 -7.27 -11.51 -23.34
N TYR A 458 -6.86 -12.30 -22.34
CA TYR A 458 -5.44 -12.60 -22.11
C TYR A 458 -5.09 -14.08 -22.25
N GLY A 459 -6.09 -14.97 -22.28
CA GLY A 459 -5.90 -16.41 -22.22
C GLY A 459 -6.14 -16.97 -20.82
N ILE A 460 -6.30 -18.29 -20.74
CA ILE A 460 -6.60 -19.00 -19.49
C ILE A 460 -5.46 -18.87 -18.47
N GLU A 461 -4.22 -18.77 -18.93
CA GLU A 461 -3.00 -18.62 -18.12
C GLU A 461 -2.93 -17.28 -17.37
N PHE A 462 -3.86 -16.37 -17.68
CA PHE A 462 -3.97 -15.13 -16.95
C PHE A 462 -4.64 -15.34 -15.58
N LEU A 463 -5.53 -16.33 -15.44
CA LEU A 463 -6.33 -16.63 -14.25
C LEU A 463 -5.52 -17.36 -13.14
N VAL A 464 -4.34 -16.86 -12.83
CA VAL A 464 -3.52 -17.36 -11.72
C VAL A 464 -4.09 -16.91 -10.37
N TYR A 465 -3.57 -17.50 -9.28
CA TYR A 465 -3.93 -17.20 -7.89
C TYR A 465 -4.27 -15.72 -7.63
N ASN A 466 -3.35 -14.80 -7.95
CA ASN A 466 -3.54 -13.38 -7.64
C ASN A 466 -4.76 -12.74 -8.35
N VAL A 467 -5.09 -13.21 -9.56
CA VAL A 467 -6.25 -12.71 -10.30
C VAL A 467 -7.53 -13.29 -9.71
N HIS A 468 -7.54 -14.58 -9.38
CA HIS A 468 -8.68 -15.25 -8.76
C HIS A 468 -9.05 -14.64 -7.40
N THR A 469 -8.07 -14.34 -6.56
CA THR A 469 -8.32 -13.80 -5.22
C THR A 469 -8.94 -12.41 -5.20
N LEU A 470 -8.96 -11.69 -6.34
CA LEU A 470 -9.71 -10.44 -6.46
C LEU A 470 -11.21 -10.64 -6.19
N CYS A 471 -11.77 -11.81 -6.48
CA CYS A 471 -13.17 -12.15 -6.19
C CYS A 471 -13.49 -12.22 -4.67
N HIS A 472 -12.46 -12.14 -3.82
CA HIS A 472 -12.59 -12.30 -2.37
C HIS A 472 -12.26 -11.01 -1.61
N ILE A 473 -11.55 -10.07 -2.23
CA ILE A 473 -11.00 -8.90 -1.54
C ILE A 473 -12.09 -7.97 -0.97
N THR A 474 -13.27 -7.94 -1.60
CA THR A 474 -14.41 -7.16 -1.08
C THR A 474 -14.91 -7.68 0.25
N ASP A 475 -14.84 -9.00 0.48
CA ASP A 475 -15.30 -9.60 1.73
C ASP A 475 -14.33 -9.25 2.88
N ASP A 476 -13.04 -9.10 2.58
CA ASP A 476 -12.05 -8.59 3.54
C ASP A 476 -12.27 -7.09 3.83
N VAL A 477 -12.64 -6.28 2.84
CA VAL A 477 -12.97 -4.84 3.03
C VAL A 477 -14.20 -4.65 3.94
N ILE A 478 -15.22 -5.52 3.83
CA ILE A 478 -16.38 -5.49 4.74
C ILE A 478 -15.93 -5.64 6.21
N ARG A 479 -14.90 -6.45 6.44
CA ARG A 479 -14.43 -6.79 7.79
C ARG A 479 -13.42 -5.77 8.34
N PHE A 480 -12.52 -5.27 7.51
CA PHE A 480 -11.35 -4.50 7.95
C PHE A 480 -11.36 -3.03 7.49
N GLY A 481 -12.39 -2.60 6.77
CA GLY A 481 -12.45 -1.28 6.13
C GLY A 481 -11.59 -1.21 4.87
N GLY A 482 -11.17 0.00 4.49
CA GLY A 482 -10.46 0.23 3.24
C GLY A 482 -9.18 -0.60 3.09
N LEU A 483 -8.77 -0.89 1.85
CA LEU A 483 -7.63 -1.78 1.56
C LEU A 483 -6.30 -1.42 2.24
N ASP A 484 -6.09 -0.13 2.57
CA ASP A 484 -4.88 0.30 3.27
C ASP A 484 -4.84 -0.15 4.73
N ASN A 485 -6.01 -0.41 5.35
CA ASN A 485 -6.12 -0.82 6.74
C ASN A 485 -5.47 -2.19 6.99
N PHE A 486 -5.37 -3.04 5.97
CA PHE A 486 -4.74 -4.35 6.07
C PHE A 486 -3.64 -4.56 5.02
N SER A 487 -2.94 -3.49 4.65
CA SER A 487 -1.86 -3.53 3.67
C SER A 487 -0.47 -3.75 4.29
N ALA A 488 0.39 -4.44 3.55
CA ALA A 488 1.77 -4.74 3.93
C ALA A 488 2.75 -3.56 3.77
N PHE A 489 2.33 -2.42 3.20
CA PHE A 489 3.21 -1.26 2.95
C PHE A 489 3.94 -0.77 4.22
N LEU A 490 3.21 -0.75 5.34
CA LEU A 490 3.75 -0.30 6.62
C LEU A 490 4.83 -1.25 7.13
N PHE A 491 4.60 -2.56 7.01
CA PHE A 491 5.52 -3.61 7.42
C PHE A 491 6.75 -3.66 6.51
N GLU A 492 6.60 -3.60 5.19
CA GLU A 492 7.71 -3.52 4.24
C GLU A 492 8.64 -2.32 4.51
N ASN A 493 8.07 -1.17 4.86
CA ASN A 493 8.86 -0.01 5.26
C ASN A 493 9.65 -0.28 6.56
N CYS A 494 9.04 -0.98 7.53
CA CYS A 494 9.72 -1.42 8.74
C CYS A 494 10.86 -2.39 8.43
N LEU A 495 10.61 -3.42 7.61
CA LEU A 495 11.60 -4.39 7.13
C LEU A 495 12.80 -3.71 6.47
N GLY A 496 12.54 -2.74 5.59
CA GLY A 496 13.57 -1.93 4.94
C GLY A 496 14.43 -1.12 5.92
N LYS A 497 13.85 -0.65 7.05
CA LYS A 497 14.61 0.03 8.11
C LYS A 497 15.38 -0.94 8.99
N LEU A 498 14.81 -2.10 9.33
CA LEU A 498 15.50 -3.15 10.07
C LEU A 498 16.75 -3.60 9.33
N LYS A 499 16.66 -3.77 7.99
CA LYS A 499 17.81 -4.09 7.15
C LYS A 499 18.94 -3.07 7.25
N LYS A 500 18.63 -1.78 7.40
CA LYS A 500 19.62 -0.69 7.55
C LYS A 500 20.31 -0.67 8.92
N LEU A 501 19.75 -1.36 9.93
CA LEU A 501 20.39 -1.49 11.25
C LEU A 501 21.59 -2.46 11.22
N ILE A 502 21.65 -3.32 10.20
CA ILE A 502 22.70 -4.31 10.00
C ILE A 502 23.87 -3.63 9.30
N LYS A 503 25.05 -3.62 9.95
CA LYS A 503 26.28 -3.01 9.40
C LYS A 503 27.32 -4.06 9.01
N SER A 504 27.22 -5.28 9.53
CA SER A 504 28.09 -6.40 9.16
C SER A 504 27.28 -7.69 8.99
N PRO A 505 27.80 -8.69 8.26
CA PRO A 505 27.16 -10.01 8.13
C PRO A 505 27.26 -10.87 9.39
N THR A 506 28.04 -10.47 10.39
CA THR A 506 28.29 -11.23 11.61
C THR A 506 27.31 -10.87 12.72
N ASN A 507 26.81 -11.87 13.46
CA ASN A 507 25.94 -11.66 14.63
C ASN A 507 24.75 -10.73 14.35
N VAL A 508 24.03 -10.98 13.25
CA VAL A 508 22.93 -10.13 12.76
C VAL A 508 21.88 -9.87 13.84
N LEU A 509 21.44 -10.91 14.56
CA LEU A 509 20.43 -10.79 15.62
C LEU A 509 20.91 -9.85 16.75
N ALA A 510 22.16 -10.02 17.20
CA ALA A 510 22.73 -9.18 18.25
C ALA A 510 22.87 -7.71 17.81
N GLN A 511 23.19 -7.45 16.54
CA GLN A 511 23.21 -6.10 16.00
C GLN A 511 21.82 -5.47 16.06
N ILE A 512 20.79 -6.16 15.52
CA ILE A 512 19.42 -5.62 15.49
C ILE A 512 18.89 -5.45 16.91
N TYR A 513 19.06 -6.44 17.79
CA TYR A 513 18.62 -6.37 19.19
C TYR A 513 19.16 -5.12 19.89
N ARG A 514 20.47 -4.88 19.79
CA ARG A 514 21.12 -3.72 20.42
C ARG A 514 20.57 -2.41 19.84
N ARG A 515 20.41 -2.32 18.51
CA ARG A 515 19.88 -1.11 17.86
C ARG A 515 18.42 -0.84 18.19
N LEU A 516 17.60 -1.89 18.30
CA LEU A 516 16.22 -1.75 18.74
C LEU A 516 16.14 -1.20 20.17
N HIS A 517 17.02 -1.66 21.06
CA HIS A 517 17.08 -1.15 22.43
C HIS A 517 17.53 0.32 22.48
N GLU A 518 18.51 0.72 21.67
CA GLU A 518 18.91 2.13 21.52
C GLU A 518 17.75 3.01 21.01
N LEU A 519 16.86 2.44 20.20
CA LEU A 519 15.64 3.05 19.65
C LEU A 519 14.42 2.97 20.58
N ASN A 520 14.54 2.39 21.77
CA ASN A 520 13.40 2.04 22.64
C ASN A 520 12.30 1.27 21.88
N PHE A 521 12.69 0.36 20.99
CA PHE A 521 11.82 -0.44 20.12
C PHE A 521 10.93 0.34 19.14
N VAL A 522 11.12 1.66 19.03
CA VAL A 522 10.39 2.53 18.08
C VAL A 522 11.21 2.68 16.79
N VAL A 523 10.97 1.82 15.81
CA VAL A 523 11.70 1.82 14.51
C VAL A 523 11.25 2.96 13.59
N ILE A 524 9.99 3.39 13.71
CA ILE A 524 9.42 4.48 12.92
C ILE A 524 8.80 5.49 13.89
N PRO A 525 9.20 6.77 13.85
CA PRO A 525 8.55 7.80 14.65
C PRO A 525 7.05 7.79 14.39
N GLN A 526 6.25 7.76 15.47
CA GLN A 526 4.81 7.89 15.35
C GLN A 526 4.50 9.28 14.77
N ARG A 527 3.59 9.32 13.78
CA ARG A 527 2.99 10.59 13.36
C ARG A 527 1.90 10.91 14.38
N THR A 528 1.94 12.08 14.96
CA THR A 528 0.76 12.65 15.62
C THR A 528 -0.05 13.33 14.51
N GLU A 529 -1.22 12.75 14.17
CA GLU A 529 -2.25 13.54 13.49
C GLU A 529 -2.79 14.51 14.53
N VAL A 530 -2.15 15.66 14.63
CA VAL A 530 -2.78 16.82 15.23
C VAL A 530 -3.45 17.55 14.07
N ASP A 531 -4.73 17.92 14.22
CA ASP A 531 -5.50 18.78 13.30
C ASP A 531 -4.92 20.22 13.23
N ASN A 532 -3.59 20.32 13.09
CA ASN A 532 -2.88 21.57 13.05
C ASN A 532 -2.79 22.05 11.62
N ILE A 533 -3.41 23.20 11.38
CA ILE A 533 -3.11 24.03 10.23
C ILE A 533 -1.70 24.58 10.43
N GLU A 534 -0.77 24.18 9.56
CA GLU A 534 0.61 24.65 9.56
C GLU A 534 0.86 25.39 8.24
N CYS A 535 1.17 26.69 8.34
CA CYS A 535 1.50 27.50 7.18
C CYS A 535 3.00 27.80 7.13
N ASP A 536 3.59 27.68 5.95
CA ASP A 536 5.02 27.83 5.74
C ASP A 536 5.32 28.77 4.56
N LYS A 537 6.53 29.34 4.56
CA LYS A 537 7.06 30.27 3.56
C LYS A 537 6.24 31.56 3.44
N LEU A 538 6.44 32.46 4.41
CA LEU A 538 5.86 33.80 4.41
C LEU A 538 6.21 34.54 3.09
N HIS A 539 5.25 35.27 2.54
CA HIS A 539 5.47 36.19 1.42
C HIS A 539 4.54 37.40 1.50
N LEU A 540 4.76 38.35 0.58
CA LEU A 540 3.97 39.59 0.46
C LEU A 540 3.33 39.78 -0.93
N GLN A 541 3.60 38.86 -1.87
CA GLN A 541 3.27 39.01 -3.30
C GLN A 541 2.14 38.06 -3.76
N GLY A 542 1.01 38.04 -3.07
CA GLY A 542 -0.17 37.30 -3.49
C GLY A 542 -1.36 38.22 -3.75
N PRO A 543 -2.37 37.78 -4.53
CA PRO A 543 -3.59 38.54 -4.72
C PRO A 543 -4.34 38.69 -3.38
N LEU A 544 -4.97 39.84 -3.18
CA LEU A 544 -5.60 40.22 -1.91
C LEU A 544 -6.97 40.86 -2.18
N PRO A 545 -8.01 40.49 -1.43
CA PRO A 545 -9.30 41.17 -1.47
C PRO A 545 -9.22 42.50 -0.72
N ASP A 546 -9.95 43.51 -1.17
CA ASP A 546 -9.95 44.87 -0.61
C ASP A 546 -10.36 44.97 0.88
N LYS A 547 -10.84 43.86 1.47
CA LYS A 547 -11.47 43.83 2.80
C LYS A 547 -10.54 43.45 3.96
N PHE A 548 -9.28 43.08 3.72
CA PHE A 548 -8.39 42.61 4.77
C PHE A 548 -7.43 43.71 5.23
N SER A 549 -7.42 44.01 6.53
CA SER A 549 -6.60 45.09 7.12
C SER A 549 -5.35 44.61 7.87
N SER A 550 -5.31 43.35 8.33
CA SER A 550 -4.15 42.75 9.01
C SER A 550 -4.04 41.25 8.70
N TYR A 551 -3.11 40.86 7.84
CA TYR A 551 -2.96 39.46 7.41
C TYR A 551 -1.50 39.09 7.14
N ARG A 552 -1.22 37.79 7.18
CA ARG A 552 0.05 37.21 6.73
C ARG A 552 -0.21 36.25 5.58
N GLN A 553 0.62 36.30 4.53
CA GLN A 553 0.46 35.43 3.35
C GLN A 553 1.53 34.34 3.35
N TYR A 554 1.14 33.14 2.90
CA TYR A 554 1.99 31.95 2.92
C TYR A 554 1.95 31.21 1.59
N LYS A 555 3.09 30.64 1.18
CA LYS A 555 3.13 29.86 -0.07
C LYS A 555 2.64 28.43 0.11
N LYS A 556 2.60 27.93 1.35
CA LYS A 556 2.27 26.55 1.68
C LYS A 556 1.34 26.46 2.87
N LEU A 557 0.39 25.52 2.77
CA LEU A 557 -0.51 25.13 3.83
C LEU A 557 -0.43 23.61 3.96
N LYS A 558 -0.14 23.12 5.16
CA LYS A 558 -0.32 21.73 5.52
C LYS A 558 -1.60 21.64 6.34
N TYR A 559 -2.53 20.84 5.85
CA TYR A 559 -3.85 20.66 6.43
C TYR A 559 -4.16 19.18 6.50
N LYS A 560 -4.40 18.68 7.71
CA LYS A 560 -4.60 17.25 7.99
C LYS A 560 -3.47 16.40 7.37
N SER A 561 -3.80 15.48 6.46
CA SER A 561 -2.86 14.54 5.84
C SER A 561 -2.14 15.06 4.59
N PHE A 562 -2.47 16.25 4.08
CA PHE A 562 -1.99 16.73 2.78
C PHE A 562 -1.41 18.16 2.83
N THR A 563 -0.68 18.53 1.77
CA THR A 563 -0.08 19.86 1.63
C THR A 563 -0.58 20.56 0.38
N LEU A 564 -1.12 21.77 0.53
CA LEU A 564 -1.42 22.67 -0.57
C LEU A 564 -0.33 23.73 -0.71
N SER A 565 -0.18 24.25 -1.92
CA SER A 565 0.72 25.37 -2.22
C SER A 565 0.05 26.32 -3.19
N ILE A 566 0.47 27.58 -3.16
CA ILE A 566 0.04 28.53 -4.18
C ILE A 566 0.59 28.14 -5.55
N LYS A 567 -0.16 28.45 -6.61
CA LYS A 567 0.18 28.11 -7.99
C LYS A 567 1.59 28.55 -8.42
N SER A 568 1.98 29.75 -8.02
CA SER A 568 3.30 30.33 -8.33
C SER A 568 4.46 29.61 -7.63
N HIS A 569 4.18 28.82 -6.58
CA HIS A 569 5.18 28.03 -5.86
C HIS A 569 5.20 26.57 -6.30
N SER A 570 4.04 25.96 -6.57
CA SER A 570 3.94 24.59 -7.07
C SER A 570 2.75 24.41 -8.01
N VAL A 571 3.02 23.86 -9.20
CA VAL A 571 1.98 23.54 -10.20
C VAL A 571 1.26 22.22 -9.92
N SER A 572 1.79 21.36 -9.04
CA SER A 572 1.23 20.06 -8.68
C SER A 572 0.40 20.08 -7.41
N ASP A 573 0.68 21.01 -6.50
CA ASP A 573 0.11 21.03 -5.15
C ASP A 573 -0.93 22.14 -4.95
N CYS A 574 -1.41 22.75 -6.03
CA CYS A 574 -2.27 23.94 -5.98
C CYS A 574 -3.74 23.65 -6.28
N TYR A 575 -4.20 22.40 -6.21
CA TYR A 575 -5.59 22.07 -6.54
C TYR A 575 -6.28 21.32 -5.40
N TYR A 576 -7.52 21.71 -5.12
CA TYR A 576 -8.37 21.04 -4.15
C TYR A 576 -9.80 20.86 -4.70
N ILE A 577 -10.51 19.91 -4.12
CA ILE A 577 -11.95 19.71 -4.29
C ILE A 577 -12.67 20.23 -3.04
N ALA A 578 -13.67 21.07 -3.27
CA ALA A 578 -14.52 21.66 -2.24
C ALA A 578 -15.68 20.72 -1.85
N LYS A 579 -16.40 21.07 -0.78
CA LYS A 579 -17.57 20.32 -0.29
C LYS A 579 -18.73 20.23 -1.30
N ASP A 580 -18.81 21.15 -2.26
CA ASP A 580 -19.75 21.14 -3.38
C ASP A 580 -19.26 20.32 -4.59
N ASN A 581 -18.13 19.62 -4.45
CA ASN A 581 -17.41 18.89 -5.49
C ASN A 581 -16.88 19.76 -6.63
N ASP A 582 -16.76 21.07 -6.44
CA ASP A 582 -16.08 21.94 -7.40
C ASP A 582 -14.57 21.98 -7.17
N ILE A 583 -13.84 22.21 -8.27
CA ILE A 583 -12.38 22.14 -8.31
C ILE A 583 -11.82 23.55 -8.37
N TYR A 584 -10.82 23.81 -7.56
CA TYR A 584 -10.24 25.13 -7.35
C TYR A 584 -8.72 25.12 -7.54
N GLU A 585 -8.16 26.19 -8.12
CA GLU A 585 -6.71 26.45 -8.19
C GLU A 585 -6.32 27.54 -7.18
N VAL A 586 -5.45 27.20 -6.23
CA VAL A 586 -4.99 28.07 -5.14
C VAL A 586 -4.06 29.15 -5.66
N GLN A 587 -4.42 30.42 -5.47
CA GLN A 587 -3.59 31.57 -5.81
C GLN A 587 -2.91 32.20 -4.59
N ASN A 588 -3.57 32.17 -3.43
CA ASN A 588 -3.00 32.70 -2.20
C ASN A 588 -3.50 31.96 -0.96
N ILE A 589 -2.72 32.00 0.12
CA ILE A 589 -3.09 31.48 1.43
C ILE A 589 -2.82 32.59 2.44
N ILE A 590 -3.82 32.96 3.22
CA ILE A 590 -3.70 34.02 4.23
C ILE A 590 -4.09 33.51 5.61
N ILE A 591 -3.45 34.06 6.64
CA ILE A 591 -3.91 33.95 8.03
C ILE A 591 -4.39 35.33 8.46
N ASP A 592 -5.65 35.41 8.85
CA ASP A 592 -6.30 36.60 9.42
C ASP A 592 -6.91 36.22 10.77
N GLN A 593 -6.58 36.95 11.84
CA GLN A 593 -7.07 36.70 13.21
C GLN A 593 -7.04 35.22 13.63
N ASN A 594 -5.95 34.51 13.33
CA ASN A 594 -5.74 33.06 13.56
C ASN A 594 -6.61 32.10 12.72
N SER A 595 -7.39 32.60 11.77
CA SER A 595 -8.12 31.79 10.80
C SER A 595 -7.36 31.70 9.48
N ALA A 596 -7.13 30.47 9.00
CA ALA A 596 -6.53 30.25 7.69
C ALA A 596 -7.61 30.33 6.59
N LEU A 597 -7.37 31.16 5.59
CA LEU A 597 -8.22 31.35 4.42
C LEU A 597 -7.43 31.05 3.14
N ILE A 598 -8.11 30.52 2.15
CA ILE A 598 -7.57 30.20 0.83
C ILE A 598 -8.25 31.07 -0.20
N LEU A 599 -7.44 31.67 -1.06
CA LEU A 599 -7.92 32.43 -2.19
C LEU A 599 -7.66 31.61 -3.45
N ALA A 600 -8.72 31.31 -4.18
CA ALA A 600 -8.65 30.37 -5.29
C ALA A 600 -9.55 30.76 -6.44
N HIS A 601 -9.21 30.28 -7.63
CA HIS A 601 -10.03 30.40 -8.82
C HIS A 601 -10.74 29.08 -9.08
N LYS A 602 -12.03 29.15 -9.38
CA LYS A 602 -12.86 27.99 -9.69
C LYS A 602 -12.70 27.53 -11.14
N PHE A 603 -12.69 26.23 -11.39
CA PHE A 603 -12.90 25.69 -12.75
C PHE A 603 -14.39 25.70 -13.10
N LEU A 604 -14.75 26.35 -14.20
CA LEU A 604 -16.15 26.57 -14.61
C LEU A 604 -16.73 25.37 -15.36
N LEU A 605 -15.93 24.68 -16.18
CA LEU A 605 -16.38 23.49 -16.90
C LEU A 605 -15.92 22.21 -16.20
N LYS A 606 -16.86 21.28 -16.02
CA LYS A 606 -16.68 20.00 -15.31
C LYS A 606 -17.43 18.87 -16.02
N GLU A 607 -16.69 17.96 -16.63
CA GLU A 607 -17.23 16.84 -17.42
C GLU A 607 -16.75 15.48 -16.91
N SER A 608 -17.42 14.40 -17.33
CA SER A 608 -17.00 13.03 -17.01
C SER A 608 -15.78 12.65 -17.84
N PHE A 609 -14.74 12.11 -17.20
CA PHE A 609 -13.54 11.62 -17.87
C PHE A 609 -13.77 10.29 -18.60
N TYR A 610 -14.57 9.42 -17.99
CA TYR A 610 -15.11 8.19 -18.56
C TYR A 610 -16.51 7.92 -18.00
N VAL A 611 -17.31 7.13 -18.73
CA VAL A 611 -18.66 6.73 -18.33
C VAL A 611 -18.79 5.23 -18.00
N TYR A 612 -17.79 4.45 -18.39
CA TYR A 612 -17.70 3.01 -18.12
C TYR A 612 -16.50 2.74 -17.20
N PRO A 613 -16.60 1.82 -16.23
CA PRO A 613 -17.77 1.02 -15.86
C PRO A 613 -18.82 1.78 -15.04
N ILE A 614 -18.43 2.95 -14.53
CA ILE A 614 -19.26 3.90 -13.80
C ILE A 614 -18.89 5.29 -14.29
N ASP A 615 -19.83 6.25 -14.19
CA ASP A 615 -19.52 7.65 -14.45
C ASP A 615 -18.41 8.11 -13.51
N SER A 616 -17.31 8.62 -14.07
CA SER A 616 -16.15 9.05 -13.30
C SER A 616 -16.49 10.16 -12.30
N LYS A 617 -17.57 10.92 -12.55
CA LYS A 617 -18.12 11.91 -11.60
C LYS A 617 -18.50 11.29 -10.26
N THR A 618 -18.98 10.04 -10.26
CA THR A 618 -19.31 9.30 -9.04
C THR A 618 -18.08 9.04 -8.17
N LEU A 619 -16.89 9.02 -8.77
CA LEU A 619 -15.60 8.90 -8.09
C LEU A 619 -14.90 10.26 -7.93
N ASN A 620 -15.63 11.36 -8.13
CA ASN A 620 -15.13 12.73 -8.17
C ASN A 620 -13.96 12.95 -9.14
N VAL A 621 -13.90 12.17 -10.22
CA VAL A 621 -12.91 12.32 -11.28
C VAL A 621 -13.53 13.10 -12.43
N TYR A 622 -12.93 14.25 -12.75
CA TYR A 622 -13.50 15.22 -13.69
C TYR A 622 -12.49 15.63 -14.76
N VAL A 623 -12.96 15.88 -15.98
CA VAL A 623 -12.25 16.74 -16.93
C VAL A 623 -12.65 18.17 -16.62
N VAL A 624 -11.68 19.01 -16.30
CA VAL A 624 -11.88 20.42 -15.94
C VAL A 624 -11.17 21.35 -16.91
N SER A 625 -11.83 22.46 -17.22
CA SER A 625 -11.29 23.53 -18.05
C SER A 625 -11.96 24.88 -17.70
N GLN A 626 -11.46 25.96 -18.29
CA GLN A 626 -11.92 27.35 -18.05
C GLN A 626 -11.85 27.76 -16.57
N ILE A 627 -10.73 28.36 -16.18
CA ILE A 627 -10.57 28.92 -14.83
C ILE A 627 -11.26 30.29 -14.79
N SER A 628 -12.10 30.52 -13.79
CA SER A 628 -12.77 31.80 -13.53
C SER A 628 -11.75 32.92 -13.35
N GLU A 629 -12.06 34.15 -13.74
CA GLU A 629 -11.25 35.33 -13.38
C GLU A 629 -11.55 35.84 -11.97
N GLN A 630 -12.70 35.47 -11.41
CA GLN A 630 -13.11 35.87 -10.08
C GLN A 630 -12.33 35.08 -9.02
N LEU A 631 -11.68 35.81 -8.13
CA LEU A 631 -11.01 35.26 -6.97
C LEU A 631 -12.02 35.03 -5.85
N GLU A 632 -12.18 33.77 -5.44
CA GLU A 632 -13.04 33.39 -4.32
C GLU A 632 -12.21 33.19 -3.04
N VAL A 633 -12.78 33.51 -1.89
CA VAL A 633 -12.14 33.37 -0.58
C VAL A 633 -12.90 32.34 0.24
N HIS A 634 -12.21 31.29 0.67
CA HIS A 634 -12.82 30.20 1.44
C HIS A 634 -12.05 29.94 2.73
N PRO A 635 -12.74 29.56 3.82
CA PRO A 635 -12.06 28.97 4.97
C PRO A 635 -11.45 27.61 4.58
N VAL A 636 -10.34 27.23 5.22
CA VAL A 636 -9.70 25.92 4.97
C VAL A 636 -10.65 24.74 5.21
N SER A 637 -11.64 24.90 6.11
CA SER A 637 -12.70 23.91 6.36
C SER A 637 -13.66 23.66 5.18
N HIS A 638 -13.60 24.47 4.13
CA HIS A 638 -14.34 24.27 2.89
C HIS A 638 -13.72 23.17 2.00
N ILE A 639 -12.44 22.84 2.21
CA ILE A 639 -11.74 21.81 1.45
C ILE A 639 -12.24 20.43 1.86
N SER A 640 -12.71 19.64 0.90
CA SER A 640 -13.01 18.22 1.09
C SER A 640 -11.79 17.33 0.85
N GLY A 641 -10.91 17.72 -0.07
CA GLY A 641 -9.63 17.04 -0.28
C GLY A 641 -8.74 17.69 -1.34
N LYS A 642 -7.54 17.15 -1.51
CA LYS A 642 -6.56 17.60 -2.51
C LYS A 642 -6.76 16.88 -3.84
N CYS A 643 -6.48 17.57 -4.94
CA CYS A 643 -6.54 16.98 -6.29
C CYS A 643 -5.17 16.81 -6.92
N PHE A 644 -4.97 15.66 -7.57
CA PHE A 644 -3.92 15.44 -8.56
C PHE A 644 -4.48 15.82 -9.93
N LEU A 645 -4.03 16.97 -10.46
CA LEU A 645 -4.45 17.47 -11.76
C LEU A 645 -3.46 17.05 -12.86
N ILE A 646 -3.93 16.26 -13.82
CA ILE A 646 -3.13 15.69 -14.90
C ILE A 646 -3.51 16.38 -16.23
N PRO A 647 -2.58 17.07 -16.92
CA PRO A 647 -2.88 17.68 -18.22
C PRO A 647 -3.09 16.62 -19.31
N THR A 648 -4.04 16.87 -20.19
CA THR A 648 -4.35 16.04 -21.37
C THR A 648 -4.55 16.94 -22.61
N ASN A 649 -4.72 16.33 -23.77
CA ASN A 649 -5.02 17.08 -24.99
C ASN A 649 -6.39 17.78 -24.93
N ASP A 650 -7.35 17.19 -24.21
CA ASP A 650 -8.74 17.65 -24.10
C ASP A 650 -8.98 18.56 -22.87
N GLY A 651 -7.92 18.95 -22.14
CA GLY A 651 -8.03 19.78 -20.94
C GLY A 651 -7.15 19.28 -19.80
N LYS A 652 -7.70 19.19 -18.58
CA LYS A 652 -7.01 18.65 -17.41
C LYS A 652 -7.93 17.69 -16.68
N VAL A 653 -7.43 16.52 -16.31
CA VAL A 653 -8.18 15.53 -15.53
C VAL A 653 -7.83 15.69 -14.06
N ALA A 654 -8.82 16.04 -13.25
CA ALA A 654 -8.71 16.15 -11.80
C ALA A 654 -9.06 14.81 -11.16
N PHE A 655 -8.10 14.21 -10.46
CA PHE A 655 -8.34 13.07 -9.58
C PHE A 655 -8.25 13.52 -8.13
N PRO A 656 -9.21 13.19 -7.26
CA PRO A 656 -9.05 13.42 -5.84
C PRO A 656 -8.00 12.45 -5.31
N ILE A 657 -7.06 12.94 -4.50
CA ILE A 657 -6.11 12.06 -3.81
C ILE A 657 -6.90 11.33 -2.72
N ILE A 658 -7.05 10.01 -2.87
CA ILE A 658 -7.99 9.21 -2.08
C ILE A 658 -7.83 9.41 -0.56
N HIS A 659 -6.59 9.49 -0.05
CA HIS A 659 -6.31 9.67 1.40
C HIS A 659 -6.45 11.10 1.91
N SER A 660 -6.76 12.03 1.02
CA SER A 660 -7.03 13.43 1.37
C SER A 660 -8.52 13.75 1.40
N LEU A 661 -9.38 12.82 0.96
CA LEU A 661 -10.82 13.02 0.96
C LEU A 661 -11.38 12.81 2.36
N TYR A 662 -12.16 13.78 2.82
CA TYR A 662 -12.93 13.70 4.05
C TYR A 662 -14.40 13.93 3.73
N GLU A 663 -15.29 13.12 4.29
CA GLU A 663 -16.70 13.49 4.40
C GLU A 663 -16.80 14.66 5.37
N SER A 664 -17.70 15.61 5.09
CA SER A 664 -18.14 16.53 6.12
C SER A 664 -18.74 15.69 7.25
N SER A 665 -18.14 15.74 8.45
CA SER A 665 -18.94 15.48 9.64
C SER A 665 -20.19 16.36 9.50
N ALA A 666 -21.36 15.74 9.60
CA ALA A 666 -22.57 16.49 9.88
C ALA A 666 -22.35 17.05 11.29
N ASP A 667 -21.77 18.24 11.35
CA ASP A 667 -21.77 19.08 12.56
C ASP A 667 -23.21 19.53 12.84
#